data_AF-A0A9D4ZRS0-F1
#
_entry.id   AF-A0A9D4ZRS0-F1
#
_cell.length_a   1.000
_cell.length_b   1.000
_cell.length_c   1.000
_cell.angle_alpha   90.00
_cell.angle_beta   90.00
_cell.angle_gamma   90.00
#
_symmetry.space_group_name_H-M   'P 1'
#
loop_
_entity.id
_entity.type
_entity.pdbx_description
1 polymer ?
#
loop_
_entity_poly.entity_id
_entity_poly.type
_entity_poly.pdbx_seq_one_letter_code
_entity_poly.pdbx_strand_id
1 'polypeptide(L)'
;MARIFEYFVVCGIGPEIRSIDGTKGYHGPGWMYLPSLLDQYPPSTHTLYPPPPPQLPTCVLPAGVEFYSSGFDANDHSTFPRSYPIVLTEGDGSKIYVSCISFRDPVCEDILEAYRIQGNSYADKCICLVSRSPSFSVLRSALEELFVLCFSPTGSSKPLWDIISHMVSNVPLPTPGKERVLFAIENCLLSVEAPPNCGLPHVDISFQPLVQCLDVDNLIRLFTAVLLERRILLRANKYSLLTLASEAICHLIYPFRWQHVYIPLLFYSGVDYIDAPTPYMMGLHSGVDMTGLTMDGVVVVDLEYNRITTSEEIPPIPEPELSFLRGEIMKLLHPNVIGIDEMKAGIYSISEHFPKLRAKQWGEDHNLQLRMIFLKFFAIFLTGYRNFLENSATQVFNTQAFLKKRSRSTNQPSEPMIAQFLDSHGFLDYLERGVGFDENNNTILDKLQDAIGRGQNPMSVFPSSSVEPEILTVSDSAVGISESGAKYTYNRFPSNLRTEEQEEKRKQILATISNAFEYSGRHTPSKDPLADNLSPLERAAERELMVLDIKVKLQGLWLRLLKLGSTDDPLSSFEYGTILALIESDAEGIGGSGFVECIREHMHSGWHCQLTEEQFIAVKELLKTAINRAISRNDWLTIRDALEVSSDMYKKDNNNVPDYVQRHLISLSIWEDLRFWEGYFDYLMEQSSNK
;
A
#
# COMPACT_ATOMS: atom_id res chain seq x y z
N MET A 1 16.11 -12.40 14.69
CA MET A 1 15.26 -11.53 15.54
C MET A 1 14.63 -10.49 14.64
N ALA A 2 13.33 -10.23 14.77
CA ALA A 2 12.68 -9.17 13.98
C ALA A 2 13.31 -7.82 14.36
N ARG A 3 13.49 -6.95 13.36
CA ARG A 3 14.13 -5.64 13.52
C ARG A 3 13.08 -4.56 13.40
N ILE A 4 13.29 -3.43 14.07
CA ILE A 4 12.39 -2.30 13.92
C ILE A 4 12.55 -1.62 12.56
N PHE A 5 13.79 -1.47 12.09
CA PHE A 5 14.09 -0.93 10.77
C PHE A 5 14.36 -2.08 9.81
N GLU A 6 13.63 -2.12 8.71
CA GLU A 6 13.82 -3.12 7.66
C GLU A 6 14.78 -2.60 6.60
N TYR A 7 14.57 -1.35 6.16
CA TYR A 7 15.42 -0.68 5.18
C TYR A 7 15.70 0.78 5.55
N PHE A 8 16.88 1.25 5.16
CA PHE A 8 17.15 2.66 4.89
C PHE A 8 17.33 2.82 3.39
N VAL A 9 16.61 3.76 2.78
CA VAL A 9 16.66 4.00 1.32
C VAL A 9 16.88 5.47 1.00
N VAL A 10 17.53 5.71 -0.14
CA VAL A 10 17.74 7.03 -0.73
C VAL A 10 17.10 7.03 -2.11
N CYS A 11 16.18 7.95 -2.36
CA CYS A 11 15.46 8.10 -3.61
C CYS A 11 15.69 9.48 -4.22
N GLY A 12 15.66 9.58 -5.56
CA GLY A 12 15.85 10.84 -6.29
C GLY A 12 16.15 10.61 -7.77
N ILE A 13 16.80 11.57 -8.43
CA ILE A 13 17.18 11.45 -9.85
C ILE A 13 18.28 10.41 -10.07
N GLY A 14 17.97 9.39 -10.87
CA GLY A 14 18.90 8.35 -11.29
C GLY A 14 19.62 8.66 -12.60
N PRO A 15 20.48 7.75 -13.10
CA PRO A 15 21.20 7.93 -14.36
C PRO A 15 20.29 7.87 -15.59
N GLU A 16 19.15 7.17 -15.52
CA GLU A 16 18.09 7.22 -16.53
C GLU A 16 17.02 8.25 -16.13
N ILE A 17 17.08 9.43 -16.73
CA ILE A 17 16.08 10.47 -16.54
C ILE A 17 14.87 10.17 -17.44
N ARG A 18 13.69 10.14 -16.84
CA ARG A 18 12.40 10.02 -17.53
C ARG A 18 11.43 11.02 -16.94
N SER A 19 10.64 11.69 -17.76
CA SER A 19 9.50 12.48 -17.29
C SER A 19 8.48 11.56 -16.61
N ILE A 20 7.58 12.14 -15.80
CA ILE A 20 6.44 11.41 -15.23
C ILE A 20 5.59 10.71 -16.32
N ASP A 21 5.48 11.33 -17.50
CA ASP A 21 4.73 10.78 -18.65
C ASP A 21 5.50 9.65 -19.38
N GLY A 22 6.70 9.30 -18.90
CA GLY A 22 7.52 8.21 -19.43
C GLY A 22 8.45 8.62 -20.57
N THR A 23 8.48 9.88 -20.99
CA THR A 23 9.42 10.35 -22.03
C THR A 23 10.85 10.33 -21.50
N LYS A 24 11.76 9.68 -22.24
CA LYS A 24 13.17 9.58 -21.87
C LYS A 24 13.90 10.90 -22.14
N GLY A 25 14.77 11.30 -21.21
CA GLY A 25 15.62 12.47 -21.37
C GLY A 25 15.33 13.61 -20.39
N TYR A 26 16.23 14.58 -20.36
CA TYR A 26 16.03 15.84 -19.67
C TYR A 26 15.33 16.85 -20.60
N HIS A 27 14.20 17.40 -20.15
CA HIS A 27 13.33 18.29 -20.92
C HIS A 27 13.38 19.76 -20.44
N GLY A 28 14.21 20.06 -19.44
CA GLY A 28 14.36 21.40 -18.87
C GLY A 28 13.79 21.55 -17.45
N PRO A 29 13.94 22.76 -16.85
CA PRO A 29 13.32 23.10 -15.57
C PRO A 29 11.79 23.22 -15.71
N GLY A 30 11.05 23.03 -14.62
CA GLY A 30 9.57 23.02 -14.62
C GLY A 30 8.93 21.71 -15.08
N TRP A 31 9.71 20.75 -15.55
CA TRP A 31 9.26 19.38 -15.81
C TRP A 31 9.42 18.52 -14.57
N MET A 32 8.47 17.61 -14.37
CA MET A 32 8.53 16.60 -13.33
C MET A 32 9.08 15.29 -13.88
N TYR A 33 10.01 14.70 -13.15
CA TYR A 33 10.71 13.47 -13.52
C TYR A 33 10.41 12.34 -12.55
N LEU A 34 10.48 11.10 -13.04
CA LEU A 34 10.29 9.91 -12.21
C LEU A 34 11.48 9.73 -11.25
N PRO A 35 11.21 9.56 -9.94
CA PRO A 35 12.24 9.23 -8.97
C PRO A 35 12.71 7.77 -9.15
N SER A 36 13.94 7.52 -8.73
CA SER A 36 14.57 6.21 -8.73
C SER A 36 15.21 5.91 -7.39
N LEU A 37 15.42 4.63 -7.10
CA LEU A 37 16.17 4.18 -5.94
C LEU A 37 17.68 4.39 -6.20
N LEU A 38 18.32 5.25 -5.41
CA LEU A 38 19.72 5.65 -5.57
C LEU A 38 20.66 4.79 -4.75
N ASP A 39 20.32 4.58 -3.47
CA ASP A 39 21.12 3.82 -2.52
C ASP A 39 20.19 3.14 -1.50
N GLN A 40 20.63 2.03 -0.91
CA GLN A 40 19.87 1.34 0.13
C GLN A 40 20.78 0.60 1.12
N TYR A 41 20.23 0.32 2.29
CA TYR A 41 20.73 -0.67 3.24
C TYR A 41 19.55 -1.44 3.86
N PRO A 42 19.60 -2.79 3.98
CA PRO A 42 20.66 -3.68 3.53
C PRO A 42 20.89 -3.66 2.00
N PRO A 43 22.07 -4.08 1.50
CA PRO A 43 22.34 -4.16 0.06
C PRO A 43 21.35 -5.10 -0.66
N SER A 44 21.08 -4.85 -1.94
CA SER A 44 20.10 -5.62 -2.74
C SER A 44 20.47 -7.11 -2.91
N THR A 45 21.73 -7.46 -2.66
CA THR A 45 22.26 -8.83 -2.70
C THR A 45 22.06 -9.60 -1.39
N HIS A 46 21.50 -8.96 -0.35
CA HIS A 46 21.35 -9.57 0.96
C HIS A 46 20.22 -10.61 0.96
N THR A 47 20.56 -11.89 1.16
CA THR A 47 19.63 -13.03 1.00
C THR A 47 18.49 -13.09 2.01
N LEU A 48 18.65 -12.47 3.19
CA LEU A 48 17.67 -12.54 4.29
C LEU A 48 16.58 -11.47 4.24
N TYR A 49 16.68 -10.47 3.36
CA TYR A 49 15.70 -9.39 3.27
C TYR A 49 15.20 -9.27 1.82
N PRO A 50 13.87 -9.25 1.58
CA PRO A 50 13.37 -8.97 0.24
C PRO A 50 13.83 -7.57 -0.22
N PRO A 51 13.88 -7.28 -1.52
CA PRO A 51 14.14 -5.91 -1.97
C PRO A 51 12.99 -4.98 -1.52
N PRO A 52 13.26 -3.68 -1.32
CA PRO A 52 12.19 -2.71 -1.08
C PRO A 52 11.19 -2.70 -2.25
N PRO A 53 9.92 -2.33 -2.02
CA PRO A 53 8.92 -2.30 -3.08
C PRO A 53 9.39 -1.45 -4.28
N PRO A 54 9.23 -1.92 -5.53
CA PRO A 54 9.77 -1.22 -6.70
C PRO A 54 9.12 0.16 -6.93
N GLN A 55 7.88 0.36 -6.46
CA GLN A 55 7.18 1.64 -6.51
C GLN A 55 7.60 2.62 -5.41
N LEU A 56 8.39 2.18 -4.41
CA LEU A 56 8.77 2.99 -3.24
C LEU A 56 9.31 4.38 -3.62
N PRO A 57 10.23 4.56 -4.60
CA PRO A 57 10.71 5.89 -5.00
C PRO A 57 9.58 6.84 -5.41
N THR A 58 8.59 6.33 -6.15
CA THR A 58 7.44 7.11 -6.63
C THR A 58 6.49 7.45 -5.49
N CYS A 59 6.32 6.54 -4.52
CA CYS A 59 5.48 6.80 -3.36
C CYS A 59 6.09 7.79 -2.36
N VAL A 60 7.41 7.77 -2.16
CA VAL A 60 8.09 8.69 -1.21
C VAL A 60 8.28 10.08 -1.81
N LEU A 61 8.33 10.21 -3.14
CA LEU A 61 8.35 11.49 -3.87
C LEU A 61 7.11 11.56 -4.77
N PRO A 62 5.90 11.72 -4.18
CA PRO A 62 4.62 11.52 -4.88
C PRO A 62 4.36 12.53 -6.01
N ALA A 63 4.96 13.72 -5.95
CA ALA A 63 4.87 14.72 -7.02
C ALA A 63 5.87 14.51 -8.17
N GLY A 64 6.77 13.52 -8.04
CA GLY A 64 7.97 13.41 -8.85
C GLY A 64 9.11 14.29 -8.34
N VAL A 65 10.11 14.46 -9.20
CA VAL A 65 11.32 15.24 -8.90
C VAL A 65 11.45 16.37 -9.91
N GLU A 66 11.73 17.57 -9.42
CA GLU A 66 12.04 18.75 -10.23
C GLU A 66 13.52 19.13 -10.09
N PHE A 67 14.07 19.81 -11.12
CA PHE A 67 15.41 20.40 -11.08
C PHE A 67 15.34 21.88 -10.69
N TYR A 68 16.24 22.29 -9.81
CA TYR A 68 16.34 23.65 -9.26
C TYR A 68 17.73 24.23 -9.49
N SER A 69 17.80 25.56 -9.57
CA SER A 69 19.06 26.31 -9.67
C SER A 69 19.76 26.55 -8.33
N SER A 70 19.11 26.19 -7.21
CA SER A 70 19.64 26.37 -5.85
C SER A 70 19.18 25.27 -4.90
N GLY A 71 20.01 24.99 -3.89
CA GLY A 71 19.73 24.04 -2.83
C GLY A 71 18.95 24.66 -1.67
N PHE A 72 19.36 24.35 -0.45
CA PHE A 72 18.80 24.94 0.77
C PHE A 72 19.16 26.42 0.90
N ASP A 73 18.15 27.26 1.15
CA ASP A 73 18.26 28.68 1.47
C ASP A 73 17.43 28.99 2.73
N ALA A 74 18.09 29.47 3.77
CA ALA A 74 17.46 29.81 5.04
C ALA A 74 16.41 30.94 4.93
N ASN A 75 16.46 31.75 3.86
CA ASN A 75 15.51 32.84 3.63
C ASN A 75 14.30 32.41 2.77
N ASP A 76 14.33 31.21 2.17
CA ASP A 76 13.24 30.69 1.35
C ASP A 76 12.71 29.37 1.94
N HIS A 77 11.53 29.46 2.58
CA HIS A 77 10.84 28.33 3.18
C HIS A 77 10.49 27.21 2.20
N SER A 78 10.42 27.48 0.89
CA SER A 78 10.15 26.46 -0.13
C SER A 78 11.31 25.45 -0.27
N THR A 79 12.51 25.83 0.19
CA THR A 79 13.72 25.01 0.12
C THR A 79 13.95 24.15 1.36
N PHE A 80 13.13 24.33 2.41
CA PHE A 80 13.31 23.64 3.68
C PHE A 80 13.04 22.14 3.52
N PRO A 81 13.85 21.27 4.18
CA PRO A 81 13.57 19.85 4.23
C PRO A 81 12.15 19.57 4.77
N ARG A 82 11.43 18.66 4.12
CA ARG A 82 10.07 18.27 4.52
C ARG A 82 10.08 16.85 5.05
N SER A 83 9.63 16.70 6.30
CA SER A 83 9.44 15.42 6.98
C SER A 83 7.98 14.98 6.91
N TYR A 84 7.72 13.77 6.43
CA TYR A 84 6.36 13.22 6.35
C TYR A 84 6.33 11.69 6.45
N PRO A 85 5.32 11.12 7.12
CA PRO A 85 5.05 9.69 7.10
C PRO A 85 4.26 9.29 5.87
N ILE A 86 4.51 8.09 5.36
CA ILE A 86 3.67 7.41 4.36
C ILE A 86 3.39 5.97 4.82
N VAL A 87 2.32 5.38 4.29
CA VAL A 87 2.00 3.97 4.44
C VAL A 87 1.79 3.36 3.07
N LEU A 88 2.43 2.24 2.82
CA LEU A 88 2.18 1.40 1.65
C LEU A 88 1.42 0.16 2.09
N THR A 89 0.61 -0.37 1.18
CA THR A 89 -0.20 -1.57 1.42
C THR A 89 0.25 -2.65 0.43
N GLU A 90 0.63 -3.82 0.95
CA GLU A 90 0.99 -4.98 0.14
C GLU A 90 -0.29 -5.71 -0.34
N GLY A 91 -0.14 -6.63 -1.31
CA GLY A 91 -1.28 -7.33 -1.91
C GLY A 91 -2.09 -8.22 -0.94
N ASP A 92 -1.51 -8.58 0.20
CA ASP A 92 -2.16 -9.31 1.29
C ASP A 92 -2.86 -8.39 2.32
N GLY A 93 -2.85 -7.07 2.09
CA GLY A 93 -3.40 -6.06 2.99
C GLY A 93 -2.46 -5.66 4.14
N SER A 94 -1.27 -6.23 4.23
CA SER A 94 -0.29 -5.82 5.24
C SER A 94 0.28 -4.44 4.93
N LYS A 95 0.64 -3.71 5.99
CA LYS A 95 1.10 -2.31 5.91
C LYS A 95 2.62 -2.22 6.07
N ILE A 96 3.23 -1.37 5.25
CA ILE A 96 4.61 -0.92 5.37
C ILE A 96 4.59 0.56 5.77
N TYR A 97 5.23 0.88 6.90
CA TYR A 97 5.30 2.22 7.45
C TYR A 97 6.64 2.85 7.08
N VAL A 98 6.61 4.05 6.52
CA VAL A 98 7.81 4.73 6.04
C VAL A 98 7.83 6.16 6.57
N SER A 99 8.96 6.57 7.12
CA SER A 99 9.24 7.97 7.44
C SER A 99 10.16 8.54 6.36
N CYS A 100 9.84 9.73 5.85
CA CYS A 100 10.53 10.36 4.73
C CYS A 100 11.06 11.73 5.13
N ILE A 101 12.28 12.08 4.68
CA ILE A 101 12.78 13.46 4.64
C ILE A 101 13.17 13.78 3.20
N SER A 102 12.39 14.67 2.57
CA SER A 102 12.69 15.22 1.24
C SER A 102 13.41 16.57 1.35
N PHE A 103 14.42 16.78 0.53
CA PHE A 103 15.22 18.02 0.50
C PHE A 103 15.93 18.16 -0.85
N ARG A 104 16.39 19.37 -1.17
CA ARG A 104 17.16 19.63 -2.39
C ARG A 104 18.62 19.26 -2.17
N ASP A 105 19.16 18.36 -3.00
CA ASP A 105 20.56 17.94 -2.95
C ASP A 105 21.22 18.16 -4.33
N PRO A 106 22.54 18.42 -4.41
CA PRO A 106 23.23 18.57 -5.70
C PRO A 106 23.06 17.32 -6.57
N VAL A 107 22.79 17.54 -7.86
CA VAL A 107 22.76 16.47 -8.87
C VAL A 107 24.20 15.97 -9.10
N CYS A 108 24.37 14.68 -9.37
CA CYS A 108 25.71 14.13 -9.63
C CYS A 108 26.31 14.71 -10.92
N GLU A 109 27.60 15.07 -10.88
CA GLU A 109 28.32 15.69 -12.00
C GLU A 109 28.28 14.85 -13.28
N ASP A 110 28.35 13.52 -13.16
CA ASP A 110 28.26 12.59 -14.30
C ASP A 110 26.90 12.64 -15.01
N ILE A 111 25.81 12.88 -14.27
CA ILE A 111 24.48 13.11 -14.83
C ILE A 111 24.42 14.49 -15.49
N LEU A 112 24.96 15.52 -14.83
CA LEU A 112 24.99 16.88 -15.38
C LEU A 112 25.72 16.92 -16.74
N GLU A 113 26.86 16.25 -16.83
CA GLU A 113 27.66 16.14 -18.06
C GLU A 113 26.90 15.36 -19.15
N ALA A 114 26.40 14.16 -18.83
CA ALA A 114 25.74 13.30 -19.82
C ALA A 114 24.48 13.94 -20.45
N TYR A 115 23.70 14.70 -19.66
CA TYR A 115 22.48 15.36 -20.13
C TYR A 115 22.67 16.84 -20.49
N ARG A 116 23.90 17.37 -20.43
CA ARG A 116 24.22 18.80 -20.68
C ARG A 116 23.38 19.76 -19.83
N ILE A 117 23.13 19.39 -18.57
CA ILE A 117 22.39 20.21 -17.61
C ILE A 117 23.34 21.28 -17.06
N GLN A 118 22.81 22.44 -16.67
CA GLN A 118 23.61 23.51 -16.08
C GLN A 118 24.35 23.03 -14.82
N GLY A 119 25.62 23.38 -14.69
CA GLY A 119 26.41 23.09 -13.49
C GLY A 119 25.77 23.70 -12.24
N ASN A 120 25.99 23.08 -11.07
CA ASN A 120 25.35 23.43 -9.80
C ASN A 120 23.81 23.32 -9.80
N SER A 121 23.24 22.39 -10.57
CA SER A 121 21.82 22.08 -10.45
C SER A 121 21.53 21.17 -9.25
N TYR A 122 20.37 21.38 -8.63
CA TYR A 122 19.87 20.61 -7.49
C TYR A 122 18.61 19.86 -7.91
N ALA A 123 18.30 18.77 -7.24
CA ALA A 123 17.05 18.04 -7.43
C ALA A 123 16.50 17.56 -6.09
N ASP A 124 15.19 17.30 -6.02
CA ASP A 124 14.60 16.68 -4.85
C ASP A 124 15.20 15.28 -4.62
N LYS A 125 15.70 15.08 -3.41
CA LYS A 125 16.18 13.81 -2.88
C LYS A 125 15.38 13.47 -1.64
N CYS A 126 15.09 12.19 -1.43
CA CYS A 126 14.36 11.71 -0.26
C CYS A 126 15.13 10.58 0.41
N ILE A 127 15.41 10.73 1.71
CA ILE A 127 15.90 9.64 2.55
C ILE A 127 14.74 9.06 3.34
N CYS A 128 14.71 7.74 3.52
CA CYS A 128 13.59 7.08 4.18
C CYS A 128 14.03 5.94 5.10
N LEU A 129 13.32 5.78 6.21
CA LEU A 129 13.34 4.57 7.03
C LEU A 129 12.05 3.79 6.84
N VAL A 130 12.17 2.50 6.59
CA VAL A 130 11.06 1.58 6.28
C VAL A 130 10.92 0.55 7.40
N SER A 131 9.68 0.29 7.82
CA SER A 131 9.37 -0.65 8.91
C SER A 131 8.04 -1.38 8.66
N ARG A 132 7.92 -2.60 9.20
CA ARG A 132 6.64 -3.31 9.36
C ARG A 132 5.90 -2.93 10.65
N SER A 133 6.55 -2.20 11.55
CA SER A 133 5.96 -1.73 12.81
C SER A 133 5.39 -0.32 12.64
N PRO A 134 4.18 -0.03 13.16
CA PRO A 134 3.55 1.30 13.12
C PRO A 134 4.20 2.28 14.11
N SER A 135 5.52 2.45 14.05
CA SER A 135 6.32 3.23 15.01
C SER A 135 6.84 4.53 14.38
N PHE A 136 5.93 5.41 13.96
CA PHE A 136 6.27 6.64 13.24
C PHE A 136 7.16 7.60 14.04
N SER A 137 6.99 7.70 15.35
CA SER A 137 7.74 8.63 16.19
C SER A 137 9.24 8.33 16.18
N VAL A 138 9.61 7.06 16.40
CA VAL A 138 11.02 6.63 16.39
C VAL A 138 11.59 6.62 14.98
N LEU A 139 10.81 6.24 13.95
CA LEU A 139 11.25 6.30 12.55
C LEU A 139 11.58 7.74 12.15
N ARG A 140 10.71 8.68 12.52
CA ARG A 140 10.93 10.11 12.30
C ARG A 140 12.12 10.65 13.07
N SER A 141 12.19 10.39 14.38
CA SER A 141 13.27 10.90 15.22
C SER A 141 14.63 10.38 14.76
N ALA A 142 14.73 9.08 14.46
CA ALA A 142 15.96 8.50 13.93
C ALA A 142 16.38 9.11 12.58
N LEU A 143 15.42 9.33 11.67
CA LEU A 143 15.70 9.92 10.36
C LEU A 143 16.11 11.40 10.46
N GLU A 144 15.47 12.17 11.34
CA GLU A 144 15.81 13.57 11.62
C GLU A 144 17.21 13.69 12.23
N GLU A 145 17.58 12.80 13.17
CA GLU A 145 18.93 12.75 13.72
C GLU A 145 19.98 12.40 12.67
N LEU A 146 19.71 11.42 11.79
CA LEU A 146 20.61 11.09 10.67
C LEU A 146 20.78 12.26 9.71
N PHE A 147 19.70 12.99 9.42
CA PHE A 147 19.73 14.17 8.56
C PHE A 147 20.55 15.30 9.18
N VAL A 148 20.28 15.64 10.44
CA VAL A 148 21.04 16.66 11.18
C VAL A 148 22.51 16.28 11.29
N LEU A 149 22.80 15.02 11.56
CA LEU A 149 24.17 14.51 11.65
C LEU A 149 24.92 14.64 10.32
N CYS A 150 24.27 14.32 9.20
CA CYS A 150 24.86 14.41 7.87
C CYS A 150 25.32 15.84 7.54
N PHE A 151 24.49 16.84 7.81
CA PHE A 151 24.75 18.24 7.49
C PHE A 151 25.33 19.05 8.65
N SER A 152 25.77 18.39 9.71
CA SER A 152 26.37 19.05 10.87
C SER A 152 27.79 19.57 10.56
N PRO A 153 28.13 20.82 10.93
CA PRO A 153 29.47 21.36 10.74
C PRO A 153 30.52 20.67 11.63
N THR A 154 30.10 20.02 12.72
CA THR A 154 31.03 19.30 13.62
C THR A 154 31.40 17.91 13.10
N GLY A 155 30.65 17.40 12.11
CA GLY A 155 30.79 16.06 11.56
C GLY A 155 30.42 14.92 12.52
N SER A 156 30.25 13.73 11.96
CA SER A 156 30.02 12.47 12.69
C SER A 156 31.32 11.82 13.15
N SER A 157 31.24 10.96 14.16
CA SER A 157 32.39 10.18 14.67
C SER A 157 32.73 8.98 13.79
N LYS A 158 31.75 8.49 13.03
CA LYS A 158 31.89 7.39 12.05
C LYS A 158 31.31 7.79 10.70
N PRO A 159 31.70 7.14 9.60
CA PRO A 159 31.01 7.31 8.33
C PRO A 159 29.50 7.12 8.48
N LEU A 160 28.69 7.98 7.85
CA LEU A 160 27.23 7.97 8.02
C LEU A 160 26.60 6.60 7.71
N TRP A 161 27.10 5.91 6.69
CA TRP A 161 26.63 4.57 6.31
C TRP A 161 26.97 3.48 7.34
N ASP A 162 28.01 3.65 8.15
CA ASP A 162 28.32 2.74 9.26
C ASP A 162 27.32 2.90 10.40
N ILE A 163 26.90 4.14 10.67
CA ILE A 163 25.86 4.46 11.65
C ILE A 163 24.51 3.91 11.19
N ILE A 164 24.15 4.14 9.92
CA ILE A 164 22.92 3.62 9.31
C ILE A 164 22.91 2.08 9.34
N SER A 165 23.99 1.44 8.91
CA SER A 165 24.06 -0.02 8.86
C SER A 165 24.01 -0.65 10.24
N HIS A 166 24.68 -0.06 11.24
CA HIS A 166 24.60 -0.50 12.63
C HIS A 166 23.17 -0.37 13.16
N MET A 167 22.53 0.78 12.98
CA MET A 167 21.17 1.03 13.46
C MET A 167 20.17 0.06 12.82
N VAL A 168 20.17 -0.06 11.48
CA VAL A 168 19.24 -0.94 10.76
C VAL A 168 19.51 -2.41 11.08
N SER A 169 20.75 -2.82 11.36
CA SER A 169 21.06 -4.21 11.69
C SER A 169 20.82 -4.62 13.14
N ASN A 170 20.99 -3.71 14.08
CA ASN A 170 21.13 -4.09 15.49
C ASN A 170 19.99 -3.64 16.38
N VAL A 171 19.09 -2.75 15.93
CA VAL A 171 17.95 -2.33 16.75
C VAL A 171 16.81 -3.36 16.63
N PRO A 172 16.52 -4.15 17.68
CA PRO A 172 15.48 -5.17 17.64
C PRO A 172 14.08 -4.54 17.69
N LEU A 173 13.09 -5.26 17.19
CA LEU A 173 11.69 -4.95 17.44
C LEU A 173 11.37 -5.26 18.92
N PRO A 174 10.85 -4.31 19.73
CA PRO A 174 10.51 -4.58 21.11
C PRO A 174 9.42 -5.63 21.25
N THR A 175 9.57 -6.53 22.23
CA THR A 175 8.50 -7.47 22.58
C THR A 175 7.32 -6.72 23.20
N PRO A 176 6.10 -6.80 22.63
CA PRO A 176 4.92 -6.07 23.09
C PRO A 176 4.66 -6.21 24.60
N GLY A 177 4.62 -5.08 25.30
CA GLY A 177 4.34 -4.96 26.72
C GLY A 177 5.44 -5.44 27.67
N LYS A 178 6.60 -5.84 27.15
CA LYS A 178 7.70 -6.38 27.95
C LYS A 178 8.97 -5.55 27.88
N GLU A 179 9.29 -5.00 26.72
CA GLU A 179 10.61 -4.42 26.46
C GLU A 179 10.49 -2.95 26.03
N ARG A 180 11.43 -2.15 26.52
CA ARG A 180 11.77 -0.81 26.06
C ARG A 180 13.16 -0.84 25.47
N VAL A 181 13.27 -0.68 24.17
CA VAL A 181 14.56 -0.70 23.47
C VAL A 181 15.13 0.71 23.43
N LEU A 182 16.35 0.88 23.94
CA LEU A 182 17.12 2.13 23.88
C LEU A 182 18.29 1.96 22.92
N PHE A 183 18.47 2.90 22.01
CA PHE A 183 19.61 2.93 21.08
C PHE A 183 20.06 4.36 20.84
N ALA A 184 21.32 4.55 20.47
CA ALA A 184 21.89 5.86 20.25
C ALA A 184 22.24 6.08 18.78
N ILE A 185 21.98 7.30 18.30
CA ILE A 185 22.56 7.83 17.06
C ILE A 185 23.52 8.95 17.52
N GLU A 186 24.81 8.65 17.53
CA GLU A 186 25.83 9.52 18.14
C GLU A 186 25.47 9.88 19.59
N ASN A 187 25.16 11.15 19.87
CA ASN A 187 24.85 11.65 21.21
C ASN A 187 23.33 11.74 21.47
N CYS A 188 22.48 11.31 20.53
CA CYS A 188 21.03 11.29 20.70
C CYS A 188 20.56 9.90 21.11
N LEU A 189 20.00 9.78 22.33
CA LEU A 189 19.42 8.55 22.84
C LEU A 189 17.94 8.48 22.44
N LEU A 190 17.58 7.44 21.69
CA LEU A 190 16.23 7.17 21.23
C LEU A 190 15.66 5.94 21.94
N SER A 191 14.33 5.91 22.08
CA SER A 191 13.61 4.81 22.72
C SER A 191 12.44 4.35 21.87
N VAL A 192 12.19 3.05 21.87
CA VAL A 192 10.98 2.48 21.28
C VAL A 192 10.40 1.38 22.16
N GLU A 193 9.07 1.38 22.23
CA GLU A 193 8.25 0.42 22.95
C GLU A 193 7.12 -0.04 22.04
N ALA A 194 6.71 -1.29 22.22
CA ALA A 194 5.45 -1.80 21.68
C ALA A 194 4.50 -2.02 22.87
N PRO A 195 3.29 -1.44 22.88
CA PRO A 195 2.36 -1.65 23.98
C PRO A 195 1.83 -3.08 24.01
N PRO A 196 1.28 -3.54 25.15
CA PRO A 196 0.69 -4.87 25.25
C PRO A 196 -0.46 -5.11 24.26
N ASN A 197 -0.59 -6.34 23.75
CA ASN A 197 -1.64 -6.75 22.81
C ASN A 197 -3.05 -6.87 23.42
N CYS A 198 -3.20 -6.64 24.72
CA CYS A 198 -4.44 -6.83 25.47
C CYS A 198 -5.31 -5.56 25.59
N GLY A 199 -4.93 -4.47 24.90
CA GLY A 199 -5.63 -3.19 24.89
C GLY A 199 -6.20 -2.81 23.51
N LEU A 200 -6.47 -1.52 23.35
CA LEU A 200 -6.72 -0.94 22.03
C LEU A 200 -5.49 -1.14 21.12
N PRO A 201 -5.67 -1.26 19.79
CA PRO A 201 -4.54 -1.33 18.86
C PRO A 201 -3.54 -0.19 19.10
N HIS A 202 -2.24 -0.51 19.04
CA HIS A 202 -1.19 0.49 19.17
C HIS A 202 -1.39 1.59 18.12
N VAL A 203 -1.13 2.83 18.53
CA VAL A 203 -1.18 4.00 17.67
C VAL A 203 -0.02 4.91 18.06
N ASP A 204 0.83 5.24 17.10
CA ASP A 204 1.99 6.12 17.27
C ASP A 204 1.84 7.39 16.42
N ILE A 205 0.63 7.94 16.41
CA ILE A 205 0.27 9.16 15.68
C ILE A 205 -0.66 10.05 16.51
N SER A 206 -0.64 11.35 16.22
CA SER A 206 -1.60 12.30 16.80
C SER A 206 -2.89 12.35 15.99
N PHE A 207 -4.04 12.32 16.67
CA PHE A 207 -5.36 12.53 16.04
C PHE A 207 -5.75 14.00 15.96
N GLN A 208 -4.95 14.87 16.57
CA GLN A 208 -5.15 16.32 16.57
C GLN A 208 -5.34 16.90 15.16
N PRO A 209 -4.52 16.54 14.15
CA PRO A 209 -4.65 17.15 12.82
C PRO A 209 -6.03 16.87 12.21
N LEU A 210 -6.57 15.66 12.38
CA LEU A 210 -7.89 15.30 11.86
C LEU A 210 -9.00 16.18 12.49
N VAL A 211 -9.02 16.28 13.82
CA VAL A 211 -10.07 17.05 14.55
C VAL A 211 -9.88 18.56 14.49
N GLN A 212 -8.71 19.04 14.03
CA GLN A 212 -8.48 20.46 13.74
C GLN A 212 -8.89 20.83 12.31
N CYS A 213 -8.86 19.88 11.37
CA CYS A 213 -9.23 20.10 9.98
C CYS A 213 -10.75 19.94 9.75
N LEU A 214 -11.40 19.06 10.50
CA LEU A 214 -12.83 18.79 10.38
C LEU A 214 -13.57 19.25 11.64
N ASP A 215 -14.70 19.92 11.45
CA ASP A 215 -15.65 20.13 12.54
C ASP A 215 -16.30 18.80 12.96
N VAL A 216 -17.05 18.82 14.06
CA VAL A 216 -17.66 17.60 14.62
C VAL A 216 -18.61 16.94 13.62
N ASP A 217 -19.38 17.72 12.86
CA ASP A 217 -20.41 17.20 11.98
C ASP A 217 -19.78 16.55 10.73
N ASN A 218 -18.73 17.15 10.15
CA ASN A 218 -17.96 16.56 9.06
C ASN A 218 -17.08 15.39 9.52
N LEU A 219 -16.54 15.41 10.74
CA LEU A 219 -15.84 14.27 11.32
C LEU A 219 -16.77 13.05 11.44
N ILE A 220 -18.00 13.26 11.94
CA ILE A 220 -19.02 12.21 12.01
C ILE A 220 -19.43 11.74 10.62
N ARG A 221 -19.58 12.66 9.66
CA ARG A 221 -19.92 12.33 8.27
C ARG A 221 -18.83 11.50 7.59
N LEU A 222 -17.56 11.86 7.76
CA LEU A 222 -16.41 11.09 7.30
C LEU A 222 -16.40 9.70 7.95
N PHE A 223 -16.51 9.64 9.27
CA PHE A 223 -16.59 8.38 10.01
C PHE A 223 -17.70 7.46 9.50
N THR A 224 -18.89 8.03 9.24
CA THR A 224 -20.02 7.29 8.68
C THR A 224 -19.70 6.78 7.28
N ALA A 225 -19.12 7.61 6.41
CA ALA A 225 -18.72 7.18 5.07
C ALA A 225 -17.69 6.05 5.07
N VAL A 226 -16.73 6.07 6.02
CA VAL A 226 -15.75 4.98 6.20
C VAL A 226 -16.45 3.71 6.71
N LEU A 227 -17.37 3.81 7.66
CA LEU A 227 -18.12 2.65 8.13
C LEU A 227 -19.01 1.99 7.06
N LEU A 228 -19.47 2.79 6.11
CA LEU A 228 -20.28 2.33 4.98
C LEU A 228 -19.43 1.94 3.76
N GLU A 229 -18.11 1.81 3.92
CA GLU A 229 -17.18 1.37 2.87
C GLU A 229 -17.31 2.19 1.58
N ARG A 230 -17.47 3.51 1.71
CA ARG A 230 -17.54 4.41 0.56
C ARG A 230 -16.15 4.61 -0.06
N ARG A 231 -16.10 5.08 -1.31
CA ARG A 231 -14.88 5.53 -1.98
C ARG A 231 -14.44 6.87 -1.40
N ILE A 232 -13.48 6.88 -0.49
CA ILE A 232 -13.02 8.07 0.24
C ILE A 232 -11.78 8.65 -0.44
N LEU A 233 -11.83 9.95 -0.79
CA LEU A 233 -10.68 10.70 -1.27
C LEU A 233 -10.38 11.89 -0.34
N LEU A 234 -9.33 11.77 0.47
CA LEU A 234 -8.83 12.85 1.33
C LEU A 234 -7.97 13.82 0.50
N ARG A 235 -8.16 15.12 0.71
CA ARG A 235 -7.49 16.20 -0.03
C ARG A 235 -6.82 17.18 0.93
N ALA A 236 -5.53 17.44 0.73
CA ALA A 236 -4.77 18.44 1.47
C ALA A 236 -3.46 18.84 0.78
N ASN A 237 -2.93 20.02 1.10
CA ASN A 237 -1.61 20.49 0.62
C ASN A 237 -0.40 19.95 1.42
N LYS A 238 -0.64 19.17 2.48
CA LYS A 238 0.42 18.54 3.30
C LYS A 238 0.31 17.03 3.22
N TYR A 239 1.38 16.37 2.79
CA TYR A 239 1.48 14.90 2.75
C TYR A 239 1.27 14.28 4.12
N SER A 240 1.89 14.84 5.17
CA SER A 240 1.73 14.33 6.54
C SER A 240 0.28 14.37 7.00
N LEU A 241 -0.50 15.39 6.61
CA LEU A 241 -1.90 15.50 7.01
C LEU A 241 -2.74 14.40 6.38
N LEU A 242 -2.51 14.05 5.11
CA LEU A 242 -3.20 12.96 4.42
C LEU A 242 -2.98 11.63 5.14
N THR A 243 -1.73 11.28 5.45
CA THR A 243 -1.39 10.04 6.16
C THR A 243 -1.96 10.02 7.58
N LEU A 244 -1.78 11.10 8.35
CA LEU A 244 -2.24 11.17 9.73
C LEU A 244 -3.77 11.13 9.84
N ALA A 245 -4.49 11.81 8.94
CA ALA A 245 -5.96 11.78 8.90
C ALA A 245 -6.49 10.39 8.54
N SER A 246 -5.87 9.74 7.54
CA SER A 246 -6.23 8.40 7.09
C SER A 246 -6.01 7.33 8.17
N GLU A 247 -4.86 7.35 8.85
CA GLU A 247 -4.59 6.42 9.95
C GLU A 247 -5.48 6.72 11.16
N ALA A 248 -5.69 8.01 11.50
CA ALA A 248 -6.56 8.39 12.60
C ALA A 248 -7.99 7.86 12.39
N ILE A 249 -8.61 8.09 11.23
CA ILE A 249 -9.97 7.61 10.97
C ILE A 249 -10.06 6.08 10.97
N CYS A 250 -9.05 5.38 10.46
CA CYS A 250 -8.95 3.92 10.55
C CYS A 250 -8.90 3.41 12.00
N HIS A 251 -8.30 4.17 12.93
CA HIS A 251 -8.30 3.81 14.35
C HIS A 251 -9.62 4.12 15.06
N LEU A 252 -10.42 5.07 14.55
CA LEU A 252 -11.71 5.43 15.13
C LEU A 252 -12.82 4.41 14.79
N ILE A 253 -12.66 3.61 13.74
CA ILE A 253 -13.60 2.52 13.41
C ILE A 253 -13.38 1.23 14.21
N TYR A 254 -12.39 1.17 15.11
CA TYR A 254 -12.17 0.01 15.99
C TYR A 254 -13.46 -0.32 16.79
N PRO A 255 -13.94 -1.58 16.81
CA PRO A 255 -13.20 -2.83 16.58
C PRO A 255 -13.14 -3.34 15.13
N PHE A 256 -13.72 -2.60 14.18
CA PHE A 256 -13.67 -2.91 12.76
C PHE A 256 -12.31 -2.53 12.17
N ARG A 257 -12.00 -3.10 11.02
CA ARG A 257 -10.81 -2.78 10.23
C ARG A 257 -11.26 -2.40 8.83
N TRP A 258 -10.57 -1.45 8.22
CA TRP A 258 -10.73 -1.16 6.81
C TRP A 258 -10.21 -2.34 6.00
N GLN A 259 -11.05 -2.93 5.15
CA GLN A 259 -10.73 -4.15 4.38
C GLN A 259 -10.37 -3.89 2.93
N HIS A 260 -10.47 -2.64 2.48
CA HIS A 260 -10.38 -2.29 1.06
C HIS A 260 -9.07 -1.56 0.74
N VAL A 261 -8.92 -1.12 -0.52
CA VAL A 261 -7.71 -0.43 -1.00
C VAL A 261 -7.39 0.76 -0.08
N TYR A 262 -6.14 0.83 0.37
CA TYR A 262 -5.66 1.85 1.31
C TYR A 262 -4.36 2.47 0.79
N ILE A 263 -4.44 3.71 0.30
CA ILE A 263 -3.32 4.49 -0.24
C ILE A 263 -3.39 5.91 0.33
N PRO A 264 -2.98 6.13 1.59
CA PRO A 264 -3.15 7.42 2.27
C PRO A 264 -2.37 8.57 1.61
N LEU A 265 -1.41 8.26 0.74
CA LEU A 265 -0.74 9.22 -0.11
C LEU A 265 -0.56 8.63 -1.52
N LEU A 266 -1.43 9.04 -2.43
CA LEU A 266 -1.41 8.68 -3.84
C LEU A 266 -0.38 9.53 -4.59
N PHE A 267 0.47 8.87 -5.37
CA PHE A 267 1.45 9.51 -6.23
C PHE A 267 0.82 9.97 -7.54
N TYR A 268 1.43 10.97 -8.18
CA TYR A 268 0.85 11.66 -9.34
C TYR A 268 0.58 10.73 -10.53
N SER A 269 1.49 9.81 -10.85
CA SER A 269 1.26 8.84 -11.94
C SER A 269 0.22 7.75 -11.60
N GLY A 270 -0.31 7.74 -10.38
CA GLY A 270 -1.34 6.81 -9.92
C GLY A 270 -2.72 7.44 -9.77
N VAL A 271 -2.92 8.67 -10.24
CA VAL A 271 -4.18 9.43 -10.10
C VAL A 271 -5.38 8.68 -10.72
N ASP A 272 -5.15 7.92 -11.79
CA ASP A 272 -6.16 7.09 -12.45
C ASP A 272 -6.74 5.99 -11.53
N TYR A 273 -6.08 5.65 -10.41
CA TYR A 273 -6.62 4.70 -9.43
C TYR A 273 -7.89 5.20 -8.75
N ILE A 274 -8.18 6.51 -8.81
CA ILE A 274 -9.41 7.10 -8.29
C ILE A 274 -10.64 6.59 -9.05
N ASP A 275 -10.50 6.20 -10.32
CA ASP A 275 -11.59 5.64 -11.12
C ASP A 275 -11.95 4.19 -10.74
N ALA A 276 -11.27 3.60 -9.75
CA ALA A 276 -11.58 2.25 -9.28
C ALA A 276 -13.04 2.14 -8.79
N PRO A 277 -13.80 1.11 -9.22
CA PRO A 277 -15.20 0.95 -8.83
C PRO A 277 -15.35 0.37 -7.42
N THR A 278 -14.30 -0.22 -6.86
CA THR A 278 -14.31 -0.81 -5.52
C THR A 278 -14.12 0.26 -4.45
N PRO A 279 -14.59 0.03 -3.22
CA PRO A 279 -14.25 0.90 -2.10
C PRO A 279 -12.74 1.13 -1.97
N TYR A 280 -12.37 2.34 -1.59
CA TYR A 280 -10.98 2.70 -1.32
C TYR A 280 -10.91 3.86 -0.34
N MET A 281 -9.75 4.01 0.30
CA MET A 281 -9.37 5.22 1.00
C MET A 281 -8.04 5.70 0.41
N MET A 282 -8.09 6.82 -0.28
CA MET A 282 -6.93 7.44 -0.92
C MET A 282 -6.73 8.86 -0.42
N GLY A 283 -5.49 9.31 -0.33
CA GLY A 283 -5.15 10.71 -0.06
C GLY A 283 -4.43 11.34 -1.24
N LEU A 284 -4.92 12.47 -1.74
CA LEU A 284 -4.34 13.16 -2.89
C LEU A 284 -3.96 14.59 -2.53
N HIS A 285 -2.77 15.01 -2.97
CA HIS A 285 -2.31 16.38 -2.77
C HIS A 285 -3.23 17.38 -3.47
N SER A 286 -3.55 18.50 -2.80
CA SER A 286 -4.55 19.43 -3.32
C SER A 286 -4.14 20.19 -4.58
N GLY A 287 -2.84 20.24 -4.88
CA GLY A 287 -2.33 20.80 -6.14
C GLY A 287 -2.56 19.93 -7.37
N VAL A 288 -2.99 18.67 -7.22
CA VAL A 288 -3.22 17.77 -8.36
C VAL A 288 -4.61 18.03 -8.96
N ASP A 289 -4.66 18.11 -10.29
CA ASP A 289 -5.90 18.29 -11.05
C ASP A 289 -6.72 16.99 -11.08
N MET A 290 -8.05 17.13 -11.00
CA MET A 290 -9.03 16.04 -11.02
C MET A 290 -10.08 16.22 -12.12
N THR A 291 -9.93 17.21 -13.01
CA THR A 291 -10.94 17.55 -14.03
C THR A 291 -11.28 16.42 -15.00
N GLY A 292 -10.38 15.44 -15.18
CA GLY A 292 -10.57 14.28 -16.07
C GLY A 292 -11.13 13.02 -15.41
N LEU A 293 -11.34 13.00 -14.09
CA LEU A 293 -11.65 11.79 -13.33
C LEU A 293 -13.16 11.58 -13.13
N THR A 294 -13.57 10.31 -12.99
CA THR A 294 -14.94 9.92 -12.66
C THR A 294 -15.18 10.01 -11.15
N MET A 295 -15.74 11.14 -10.71
CA MET A 295 -15.97 11.41 -9.28
C MET A 295 -17.34 10.96 -8.76
N ASP A 296 -18.13 10.24 -9.56
CA ASP A 296 -19.46 9.78 -9.16
C ASP A 296 -19.35 8.74 -8.04
N GLY A 297 -20.07 8.97 -6.93
CA GLY A 297 -20.05 8.15 -5.71
C GLY A 297 -18.77 8.27 -4.87
N VAL A 298 -17.83 9.14 -5.24
CA VAL A 298 -16.61 9.42 -4.47
C VAL A 298 -16.90 10.48 -3.40
N VAL A 299 -16.59 10.15 -2.15
CA VAL A 299 -16.65 11.07 -1.01
C VAL A 299 -15.34 11.83 -0.92
N VAL A 300 -15.32 13.04 -1.47
CA VAL A 300 -14.17 13.93 -1.43
C VAL A 300 -14.19 14.73 -0.14
N VAL A 301 -13.13 14.57 0.65
CA VAL A 301 -12.94 15.20 1.96
C VAL A 301 -11.80 16.20 1.87
N ASP A 302 -12.17 17.46 1.77
CA ASP A 302 -11.25 18.59 1.70
C ASP A 302 -10.88 19.05 3.11
N LEU A 303 -9.69 18.63 3.57
CA LEU A 303 -9.20 18.90 4.92
C LEU A 303 -8.76 20.36 5.11
N GLU A 304 -8.50 21.10 4.02
CA GLU A 304 -8.10 22.51 4.10
C GLU A 304 -9.29 23.44 4.37
N TYR A 305 -10.47 23.05 3.87
CA TYR A 305 -11.67 23.87 3.90
C TYR A 305 -12.82 23.27 4.70
N ASN A 306 -12.58 22.19 5.47
CA ASN A 306 -13.61 21.48 6.24
C ASN A 306 -14.85 21.19 5.38
N ARG A 307 -14.66 20.52 4.24
CA ARG A 307 -15.74 20.32 3.25
C ARG A 307 -15.79 18.89 2.76
N ILE A 308 -16.98 18.29 2.79
CA ILE A 308 -17.25 16.96 2.24
C ILE A 308 -18.24 17.05 1.09
N THR A 309 -17.82 16.64 -0.10
CA THR A 309 -18.63 16.61 -1.33
C THR A 309 -18.73 15.19 -1.88
N THR A 310 -19.93 14.80 -2.30
CA THR A 310 -20.24 13.48 -2.88
C THR A 310 -21.52 13.61 -3.70
N SER A 311 -21.66 12.84 -4.79
CA SER A 311 -22.91 12.76 -5.56
C SER A 311 -23.95 11.85 -4.88
N GLU A 312 -23.50 10.86 -4.10
CA GLU A 312 -24.35 9.95 -3.35
C GLU A 312 -24.60 10.44 -1.92
N GLU A 313 -25.81 10.26 -1.41
CA GLU A 313 -26.16 10.58 -0.03
C GLU A 313 -25.51 9.59 0.94
N ILE A 314 -24.87 10.12 1.97
CA ILE A 314 -24.36 9.34 3.11
C ILE A 314 -25.48 9.32 4.15
N PRO A 315 -26.15 8.18 4.39
CA PRO A 315 -27.25 8.13 5.35
C PRO A 315 -26.72 8.45 6.75
N PRO A 316 -27.40 9.29 7.54
CA PRO A 316 -26.92 9.72 8.85
C PRO A 316 -26.94 8.58 9.86
N ILE A 317 -26.10 8.70 10.88
CA ILE A 317 -26.19 7.87 12.08
C ILE A 317 -27.58 8.08 12.72
N PRO A 318 -28.30 7.02 13.11
CA PRO A 318 -29.60 7.16 13.75
C PRO A 318 -29.52 7.72 15.18
N GLU A 319 -30.66 8.18 15.67
CA GLU A 319 -30.81 8.59 17.07
C GLU A 319 -31.20 7.39 17.96
N PRO A 320 -30.72 7.33 19.21
CA PRO A 320 -30.00 8.37 19.97
C PRO A 320 -28.47 8.37 19.81
N GLU A 321 -27.91 7.48 18.98
CA GLU A 321 -26.47 7.29 18.90
C GLU A 321 -25.73 8.50 18.31
N LEU A 322 -26.35 9.19 17.35
CA LEU A 322 -25.82 10.43 16.78
C LEU A 322 -25.66 11.51 17.85
N SER A 323 -26.71 11.79 18.62
CA SER A 323 -26.68 12.77 19.70
C SER A 323 -25.63 12.42 20.77
N PHE A 324 -25.50 11.14 21.12
CA PHE A 324 -24.44 10.68 22.03
C PHE A 324 -23.04 10.97 21.47
N LEU A 325 -22.75 10.51 20.25
CA LEU A 325 -21.43 10.64 19.64
C LEU A 325 -21.04 12.12 19.50
N ARG A 326 -21.95 12.93 18.94
CA ARG A 326 -21.75 14.38 18.77
C ARG A 326 -21.51 15.09 20.10
N GLY A 327 -22.31 14.77 21.12
CA GLY A 327 -22.20 15.36 22.45
C GLY A 327 -20.86 15.05 23.12
N GLU A 328 -20.40 13.80 23.07
CA GLU A 328 -19.13 13.41 23.68
C GLU A 328 -17.92 13.99 22.94
N ILE A 329 -17.94 14.04 21.61
CA ILE A 329 -16.88 14.71 20.83
C ILE A 329 -16.84 16.20 21.16
N MET A 330 -17.99 16.89 21.21
CA MET A 330 -18.05 18.31 21.57
C MET A 330 -17.50 18.58 22.97
N LYS A 331 -17.78 17.70 23.95
CA LYS A 331 -17.20 17.79 25.30
C LYS A 331 -15.69 17.66 25.30
N LEU A 332 -15.14 16.76 24.48
CA LEU A 332 -13.70 16.56 24.36
C LEU A 332 -13.00 17.73 23.67
N LEU A 333 -13.54 18.21 22.55
CA LEU A 333 -12.92 19.26 21.74
C LEU A 333 -13.14 20.67 22.31
N HIS A 334 -14.30 20.91 22.92
CA HIS A 334 -14.74 22.23 23.38
C HIS A 334 -15.29 22.21 24.82
N PRO A 335 -14.52 21.70 25.81
CA PRO A 335 -14.99 21.55 27.19
C PRO A 335 -15.45 22.87 27.82
N ASN A 336 -14.77 23.97 27.49
CA ASN A 336 -15.09 25.30 28.01
C ASN A 336 -16.39 25.88 27.42
N VAL A 337 -16.80 25.45 26.23
CA VAL A 337 -18.02 25.92 25.57
C VAL A 337 -19.22 25.16 26.12
N ILE A 338 -19.09 23.84 26.28
CA ILE A 338 -20.19 23.01 26.80
C ILE A 338 -20.54 23.35 28.25
N GLY A 339 -19.53 23.58 29.10
CA GLY A 339 -19.74 23.90 30.51
C GLY A 339 -19.98 25.38 30.82
N ILE A 340 -20.17 26.25 29.81
CA ILE A 340 -20.21 27.71 30.02
C ILE A 340 -21.42 28.15 30.87
N ASP A 341 -22.57 27.50 30.64
CA ASP A 341 -23.83 27.79 31.32
C ASP A 341 -24.06 26.86 32.54
N GLU A 342 -23.14 25.93 32.81
CA GLU A 342 -23.23 25.02 33.95
C GLU A 342 -22.82 25.73 35.24
N MET A 343 -23.77 25.87 36.18
CA MET A 343 -23.46 26.40 37.51
C MET A 343 -22.48 25.46 38.22
N LYS A 344 -21.30 25.96 38.59
CA LYS A 344 -20.37 25.24 39.46
C LYS A 344 -21.04 24.98 40.81
N ALA A 345 -21.66 23.81 40.97
CA ALA A 345 -22.20 23.39 42.26
C ALA A 345 -21.03 23.28 43.25
N GLY A 346 -21.02 24.16 44.25
CA GLY A 346 -19.99 24.20 45.28
C GLY A 346 -20.02 22.95 46.17
N ILE A 347 -18.84 22.37 46.37
CA ILE A 347 -18.36 21.68 47.57
C ILE A 347 -18.90 20.26 47.89
N TYR A 348 -20.04 19.78 47.39
CA TYR A 348 -20.41 18.37 47.56
C TYR A 348 -21.17 17.81 46.35
N SER A 349 -20.46 17.38 45.31
CA SER A 349 -21.04 16.47 44.31
C SER A 349 -19.96 15.53 43.79
N ILE A 350 -20.22 14.24 44.00
CA ILE A 350 -19.42 13.11 43.56
C ILE A 350 -19.60 13.00 42.04
N SER A 351 -18.59 13.45 41.29
CA SER A 351 -18.32 12.97 39.94
C SER A 351 -16.82 13.03 39.69
N GLU A 352 -16.09 12.13 40.35
CA GLU A 352 -14.67 11.86 40.11
C GLU A 352 -14.45 11.01 38.85
N HIS A 353 -15.08 11.33 37.71
CA HIS A 353 -14.92 10.54 36.48
C HIS A 353 -14.34 11.32 35.29
N PHE A 354 -14.06 12.61 35.45
CA PHE A 354 -13.28 13.36 34.47
C PHE A 354 -12.09 14.03 35.17
N PRO A 355 -10.84 13.60 34.90
CA PRO A 355 -9.69 14.34 35.38
C PRO A 355 -9.80 15.76 34.83
N LYS A 356 -9.77 16.75 35.73
CA LYS A 356 -9.85 18.20 35.46
C LYS A 356 -9.20 18.58 34.13
N LEU A 357 -9.99 18.60 33.05
CA LEU A 357 -9.56 19.00 31.71
C LEU A 357 -9.52 20.55 31.68
N ARG A 358 -8.65 21.14 32.50
CA ARG A 358 -8.11 22.45 32.17
C ARG A 358 -7.42 22.31 30.82
N ALA A 359 -7.47 23.36 30.01
CA ALA A 359 -6.85 23.51 28.68
C ALA A 359 -5.42 22.95 28.59
N LYS A 360 -5.28 21.63 28.55
CA LYS A 360 -4.06 20.91 28.26
C LYS A 360 -3.95 20.88 26.74
N GLN A 361 -2.73 21.03 26.25
CA GLN A 361 -2.44 20.79 24.85
C GLN A 361 -2.82 19.36 24.50
N TRP A 362 -3.30 19.13 23.27
CA TRP A 362 -3.65 17.79 22.80
C TRP A 362 -2.46 16.85 22.98
N GLY A 363 -2.74 15.61 23.39
CA GLY A 363 -1.73 14.60 23.68
C GLY A 363 -2.32 13.19 23.68
N GLU A 364 -1.55 12.21 24.12
CA GLU A 364 -1.94 10.79 24.10
C GLU A 364 -3.25 10.51 24.85
N ASP A 365 -3.51 11.19 25.96
CA ASP A 365 -4.78 11.07 26.71
C ASP A 365 -5.99 11.52 25.87
N HIS A 366 -5.83 12.55 25.04
CA HIS A 366 -6.90 13.01 24.14
C HIS A 366 -7.14 12.00 23.02
N ASN A 367 -6.07 11.42 22.45
CA ASN A 367 -6.20 10.33 21.48
C ASN A 367 -6.97 9.15 22.08
N LEU A 368 -6.59 8.72 23.29
CA LEU A 368 -7.25 7.63 24.00
C LEU A 368 -8.73 7.93 24.27
N GLN A 369 -9.03 9.13 24.77
CA GLN A 369 -10.41 9.56 25.04
C GLN A 369 -11.24 9.58 23.75
N LEU A 370 -10.71 10.12 22.64
CA LEU A 370 -11.42 10.12 21.36
C LEU A 370 -11.73 8.69 20.92
N ARG A 371 -10.76 7.77 20.96
CA ARG A 371 -10.99 6.35 20.63
C ARG A 371 -12.04 5.72 21.52
N MET A 372 -12.02 6.04 22.82
CA MET A 372 -13.01 5.53 23.76
C MET A 372 -14.41 6.05 23.49
N ILE A 373 -14.56 7.28 23.01
CA ILE A 373 -15.86 7.82 22.59
C ILE A 373 -16.44 6.98 21.44
N PHE A 374 -15.64 6.72 20.41
CA PHE A 374 -16.07 5.89 19.27
C PHE A 374 -16.31 4.42 19.65
N LEU A 375 -15.47 3.85 20.51
CA LEU A 375 -15.71 2.48 21.00
C LEU A 375 -16.98 2.36 21.85
N LYS A 376 -17.27 3.37 22.69
CA LYS A 376 -18.57 3.45 23.41
C LYS A 376 -19.73 3.62 22.44
N PHE A 377 -19.56 4.40 21.37
CA PHE A 377 -20.56 4.50 20.32
C PHE A 377 -20.86 3.11 19.74
N PHE A 378 -19.86 2.30 19.38
CA PHE A 378 -20.11 0.94 18.90
C PHE A 378 -20.77 0.04 19.95
N ALA A 379 -20.41 0.18 21.22
CA ALA A 379 -21.04 -0.59 22.30
C ALA A 379 -22.54 -0.30 22.38
N ILE A 380 -22.95 0.95 22.19
CA ILE A 380 -24.36 1.36 22.13
C ILE A 380 -25.00 0.92 20.81
N PHE A 381 -24.35 1.22 19.69
CA PHE A 381 -24.82 0.96 18.33
C PHE A 381 -25.12 -0.53 18.07
N LEU A 382 -24.30 -1.43 18.63
CA LEU A 382 -24.45 -2.88 18.53
C LEU A 382 -25.01 -3.52 19.81
N THR A 383 -25.80 -2.79 20.60
CA THR A 383 -26.32 -3.33 21.87
C THR A 383 -27.11 -4.62 21.65
N GLY A 384 -26.62 -5.72 22.24
CA GLY A 384 -27.27 -7.02 22.20
C GLY A 384 -27.20 -7.72 20.83
N TYR A 385 -26.25 -7.36 19.97
CA TYR A 385 -26.03 -8.01 18.68
C TYR A 385 -25.77 -9.52 18.82
N ARG A 386 -25.11 -9.97 19.90
CA ARG A 386 -24.81 -11.40 20.15
C ARG A 386 -26.05 -12.29 20.17
N ASN A 387 -27.21 -11.75 20.54
CA ASN A 387 -28.48 -12.51 20.55
C ASN A 387 -28.98 -12.89 19.15
N PHE A 388 -28.32 -12.38 18.12
CA PHE A 388 -28.63 -12.61 16.70
C PHE A 388 -27.53 -13.40 15.99
N LEU A 389 -26.54 -13.90 16.72
CA LEU A 389 -25.54 -14.83 16.21
C LEU A 389 -26.10 -16.25 16.31
N GLU A 390 -26.10 -16.99 15.21
CA GLU A 390 -26.50 -18.40 15.19
C GLU A 390 -25.33 -19.29 15.66
N ASN A 391 -25.60 -20.29 16.51
CA ASN A 391 -24.60 -21.24 17.03
C ASN A 391 -24.22 -22.33 16.00
N SER A 392 -24.03 -21.95 14.73
CA SER A 392 -23.58 -22.83 13.65
C SER A 392 -22.07 -22.69 13.44
N ALA A 393 -21.45 -23.65 12.76
CA ALA A 393 -20.01 -23.65 12.43
C ALA A 393 -19.54 -22.38 11.67
N THR A 394 -20.46 -21.62 11.09
CA THR A 394 -20.21 -20.37 10.33
C THR A 394 -20.77 -19.10 10.99
N GLN A 395 -21.20 -19.16 12.27
CA GLN A 395 -21.78 -18.05 13.06
C GLN A 395 -22.46 -16.94 12.24
N VAL A 396 -23.55 -17.29 11.54
CA VAL A 396 -24.29 -16.37 10.68
C VAL A 396 -25.04 -15.35 11.54
N PHE A 397 -24.91 -14.06 11.24
CA PHE A 397 -25.64 -12.98 11.91
C PHE A 397 -27.00 -12.74 11.27
N ASN A 398 -28.07 -12.75 12.07
CA ASN A 398 -29.42 -12.53 11.59
C ASN A 398 -29.77 -11.03 11.51
N THR A 399 -29.32 -10.38 10.43
CA THR A 399 -29.52 -8.94 10.16
C THR A 399 -30.99 -8.53 10.25
N GLN A 400 -31.90 -9.31 9.69
CA GLN A 400 -33.34 -8.99 9.66
C GLN A 400 -33.95 -8.98 11.07
N ALA A 401 -33.61 -9.96 11.90
CA ALA A 401 -34.10 -10.03 13.28
C ALA A 401 -33.51 -8.90 14.14
N PHE A 402 -32.23 -8.56 13.96
CA PHE A 402 -31.59 -7.45 14.66
C PHE A 402 -32.27 -6.11 14.33
N LEU A 403 -32.42 -5.80 13.04
CA LEU A 403 -33.10 -4.57 12.57
C LEU A 403 -34.54 -4.50 13.09
N LYS A 404 -35.27 -5.63 13.08
CA LYS A 404 -36.66 -5.69 13.58
C LYS A 404 -36.76 -5.46 15.08
N LYS A 405 -35.84 -5.99 15.89
CA LYS A 405 -35.78 -5.69 17.33
C LYS A 405 -35.50 -4.22 17.56
N ARG A 406 -34.54 -3.66 16.81
CA ARG A 406 -34.13 -2.27 16.95
C ARG A 406 -35.25 -1.29 16.60
N SER A 407 -35.92 -1.48 15.45
CA SER A 407 -37.09 -0.69 15.04
C SER A 407 -38.20 -0.68 16.10
N ARG A 408 -38.44 -1.81 16.78
CA ARG A 408 -39.40 -1.90 17.89
C ARG A 408 -38.94 -1.14 19.14
N SER A 409 -37.65 -1.12 19.44
CA SER A 409 -37.12 -0.42 20.61
C SER A 409 -37.03 1.10 20.41
N THR A 410 -36.74 1.57 19.20
CA THR A 410 -36.59 2.99 18.90
C THR A 410 -37.90 3.65 18.45
N ASN A 411 -38.94 2.86 18.13
CA ASN A 411 -40.16 3.32 17.47
C ASN A 411 -39.88 4.07 16.14
N GLN A 412 -38.79 3.72 15.45
CA GLN A 412 -38.39 4.30 14.17
C GLN A 412 -38.47 3.24 13.05
N PRO A 413 -38.64 3.66 11.77
CA PRO A 413 -38.59 2.76 10.62
C PRO A 413 -37.18 2.15 10.44
N SER A 414 -37.02 1.28 9.44
CA SER A 414 -35.71 0.70 9.11
C SER A 414 -34.68 1.79 8.82
N GLU A 415 -33.57 1.80 9.56
CA GLU A 415 -32.53 2.81 9.44
C GLU A 415 -31.54 2.40 8.34
N PRO A 416 -31.44 3.17 7.24
CA PRO A 416 -30.68 2.76 6.05
C PRO A 416 -29.17 2.64 6.33
N MET A 417 -28.63 3.51 7.20
CA MET A 417 -27.22 3.47 7.61
C MET A 417 -26.87 2.13 8.27
N ILE A 418 -27.70 1.65 9.20
CA ILE A 418 -27.43 0.40 9.93
C ILE A 418 -27.52 -0.80 8.99
N ALA A 419 -28.54 -0.83 8.12
CA ALA A 419 -28.66 -1.91 7.15
C ALA A 419 -27.41 -2.02 6.28
N GLN A 420 -26.93 -0.90 5.73
CA GLN A 420 -25.69 -0.86 4.93
C GLN A 420 -24.46 -1.26 5.75
N PHE A 421 -24.35 -0.82 7.00
CA PHE A 421 -23.23 -1.19 7.87
C PHE A 421 -23.20 -2.70 8.16
N LEU A 422 -24.35 -3.32 8.43
CA LEU A 422 -24.42 -4.76 8.74
C LEU A 422 -24.10 -5.64 7.52
N ASP A 423 -24.19 -5.09 6.31
CA ASP A 423 -23.80 -5.75 5.07
C ASP A 423 -22.34 -5.43 4.66
N SER A 424 -21.61 -4.63 5.46
CA SER A 424 -20.22 -4.24 5.18
C SER A 424 -19.24 -5.39 5.39
N HIS A 425 -18.15 -5.41 4.61
CA HIS A 425 -17.07 -6.39 4.78
C HIS A 425 -16.40 -6.26 6.15
N GLY A 426 -16.20 -5.03 6.63
CA GLY A 426 -15.62 -4.77 7.95
C GLY A 426 -16.43 -5.38 9.08
N PHE A 427 -17.76 -5.35 9.02
CA PHE A 427 -18.63 -6.01 10.00
C PHE A 427 -18.56 -7.54 9.88
N LEU A 428 -18.61 -8.08 8.67
CA LEU A 428 -18.50 -9.53 8.43
C LEU A 428 -17.16 -10.08 8.93
N ASP A 429 -16.06 -9.43 8.60
CA ASP A 429 -14.73 -9.82 9.07
C ASP A 429 -14.58 -9.65 10.60
N TYR A 430 -15.27 -8.69 11.23
CA TYR A 430 -15.34 -8.62 12.70
C TYR A 430 -16.04 -9.85 13.30
N LEU A 431 -17.13 -10.32 12.69
CA LEU A 431 -17.81 -11.54 13.12
C LEU A 431 -16.92 -12.77 12.92
N GLU A 432 -16.29 -12.90 11.75
CA GLU A 432 -15.38 -14.01 11.43
C GLU A 432 -14.17 -14.06 12.36
N ARG A 433 -13.56 -12.92 12.71
CA ARG A 433 -12.49 -12.88 13.72
C ARG A 433 -12.96 -13.28 15.12
N GLY A 434 -14.26 -13.17 15.39
CA GLY A 434 -14.89 -13.72 16.58
C GLY A 434 -15.04 -15.24 16.55
N VAL A 435 -14.97 -15.87 15.37
CA VAL A 435 -15.05 -17.32 15.16
C VAL A 435 -13.70 -17.96 15.53
N GLY A 436 -13.67 -18.72 16.62
CA GLY A 436 -12.52 -19.56 16.98
C GLY A 436 -11.89 -19.35 18.36
N PHE A 437 -12.46 -18.48 19.21
CA PHE A 437 -12.07 -18.40 20.62
C PHE A 437 -13.14 -19.03 21.52
N ASP A 438 -12.72 -19.92 22.42
CA ASP A 438 -13.54 -20.68 23.40
C ASP A 438 -14.72 -19.91 24.01
N GLU A 439 -15.74 -20.64 24.48
CA GLU A 439 -17.02 -20.20 25.08
C GLU A 439 -16.94 -19.12 26.19
N ASN A 440 -15.73 -18.74 26.64
CA ASN A 440 -15.48 -17.73 27.68
C ASN A 440 -14.83 -16.42 27.19
N ASN A 441 -14.57 -16.21 25.88
CA ASN A 441 -13.85 -15.00 25.42
C ASN A 441 -14.76 -13.89 24.88
N ASN A 442 -15.13 -12.96 25.77
CA ASN A 442 -15.76 -11.68 25.43
C ASN A 442 -14.73 -10.75 24.73
N THR A 443 -15.09 -10.19 23.57
CA THR A 443 -14.30 -9.14 22.91
C THR A 443 -14.20 -7.88 23.79
N ILE A 444 -13.30 -6.95 23.47
CA ILE A 444 -13.23 -5.65 24.18
C ILE A 444 -14.58 -4.93 24.10
N LEU A 445 -15.27 -5.03 22.95
CA LEU A 445 -16.61 -4.47 22.78
C LEU A 445 -17.62 -5.13 23.73
N ASP A 446 -17.61 -6.46 23.84
CA ASP A 446 -18.53 -7.20 24.72
C ASP A 446 -18.28 -6.87 26.20
N LYS A 447 -17.01 -6.87 26.62
CA LYS A 447 -16.62 -6.47 27.99
C LYS A 447 -17.04 -5.03 28.30
N LEU A 448 -16.97 -4.14 27.31
CA LEU A 448 -17.42 -2.77 27.45
C LEU A 448 -18.95 -2.68 27.55
N GLN A 449 -19.70 -3.44 26.75
CA GLN A 449 -21.16 -3.52 26.87
C GLN A 449 -21.58 -4.02 28.27
N ASP A 450 -20.92 -5.05 28.78
CA ASP A 450 -21.14 -5.58 30.13
C ASP A 450 -20.83 -4.54 31.23
N ALA A 451 -19.71 -3.83 31.11
CA ALA A 451 -19.31 -2.79 32.06
C ALA A 451 -20.30 -1.62 32.06
N ILE A 452 -20.74 -1.15 30.89
CA ILE A 452 -21.75 -0.09 30.74
C ILE A 452 -23.08 -0.54 31.36
N GLY A 453 -23.53 -1.77 31.07
CA GLY A 453 -24.78 -2.31 31.63
C GLY A 453 -24.78 -2.45 33.15
N ARG A 454 -23.60 -2.63 33.76
CA ARG A 454 -23.41 -2.72 35.22
C ARG A 454 -23.09 -1.36 35.88
N GLY A 455 -23.00 -0.28 35.12
CA GLY A 455 -22.61 1.04 35.64
C GLY A 455 -21.16 1.11 36.14
N GLN A 456 -20.28 0.24 35.62
CA GLN A 456 -18.86 0.21 35.96
C GLN A 456 -18.07 1.20 35.10
N ASN A 457 -16.86 1.57 35.55
CA ASN A 457 -15.99 2.45 34.79
C ASN A 457 -15.58 1.79 33.46
N PRO A 458 -15.88 2.39 32.30
CA PRO A 458 -15.50 1.85 30.97
C PRO A 458 -14.01 1.55 30.80
N MET A 459 -13.13 2.25 31.54
CA MET A 459 -11.69 2.02 31.48
C MET A 459 -11.25 0.71 32.17
N SER A 460 -12.10 0.09 33.00
CA SER A 460 -11.77 -1.18 33.66
C SER A 460 -11.77 -2.39 32.72
N VAL A 461 -12.20 -2.21 31.47
CA VAL A 461 -12.19 -3.24 30.43
C VAL A 461 -10.76 -3.59 30.00
N PHE A 462 -9.85 -2.62 30.12
CA PHE A 462 -8.44 -2.82 29.81
C PHE A 462 -7.71 -3.34 31.04
N PRO A 463 -6.80 -4.31 30.86
CA PRO A 463 -5.98 -4.78 31.97
C PRO A 463 -5.12 -3.64 32.52
N SER A 464 -5.06 -3.55 33.84
CA SER A 464 -4.14 -2.66 34.55
C SER A 464 -2.70 -3.18 34.39
N SER A 465 -2.01 -2.76 33.32
CA SER A 465 -0.59 -3.05 33.15
C SER A 465 0.21 -2.12 34.07
N SER A 466 0.71 -2.65 35.19
CA SER A 466 1.60 -1.93 36.13
C SER A 466 3.03 -2.46 36.11
N VAL A 467 3.43 -3.19 35.07
CA VAL A 467 4.77 -3.75 34.95
C VAL A 467 5.63 -2.79 34.15
N GLU A 468 6.68 -2.25 34.77
CA GLU A 468 7.68 -1.46 34.04
C GLU A 468 8.36 -2.36 32.99
N PRO A 469 8.48 -1.90 31.73
CA PRO A 469 9.14 -2.69 30.69
C PRO A 469 10.62 -2.86 31.00
N GLU A 470 11.16 -4.04 30.71
CA GLU A 470 12.59 -4.33 30.76
C GLU A 470 13.33 -3.45 29.74
N ILE A 471 14.39 -2.78 30.20
CA ILE A 471 15.18 -1.88 29.35
C ILE A 471 16.25 -2.70 28.62
N LEU A 472 16.13 -2.76 27.29
CA LEU A 472 17.14 -3.34 26.41
C LEU A 472 17.96 -2.23 25.75
N THR A 473 19.22 -2.08 26.17
CA THR A 473 20.13 -1.10 25.56
C THR A 473 20.92 -1.74 24.43
N VAL A 474 20.78 -1.19 23.21
CA VAL A 474 21.60 -1.55 22.05
C VAL A 474 22.94 -0.82 22.19
N SER A 475 24.00 -1.58 22.48
CA SER A 475 25.35 -1.06 22.59
C SER A 475 26.09 -1.14 21.25
N ASP A 476 26.84 -0.08 20.96
CA ASP A 476 27.78 -0.08 19.86
C ASP A 476 29.03 -0.87 20.30
N SER A 477 29.14 -2.13 19.88
CA SER A 477 30.25 -3.02 20.23
C SER A 477 31.61 -2.56 19.67
N ALA A 478 31.65 -1.49 18.86
CA ALA A 478 32.86 -0.89 18.32
C ALA A 478 33.45 0.25 19.19
N VAL A 479 33.06 0.37 20.47
CA VAL A 479 33.73 1.27 21.44
C VAL A 479 35.18 0.85 21.75
N GLY A 480 35.68 -0.27 21.21
CA GLY A 480 37.02 -0.78 21.43
C GLY A 480 38.09 -0.55 20.34
N ILE A 481 37.76 -0.05 19.13
CA ILE A 481 38.76 0.02 18.03
C ILE A 481 38.57 1.25 17.09
N SER A 482 38.26 2.43 17.63
CA SER A 482 38.47 3.68 16.87
C SER A 482 39.65 4.44 17.46
N GLU A 483 40.86 4.09 16.99
CA GLU A 483 42.11 4.82 17.29
C GLU A 483 42.24 6.14 16.49
N SER A 484 41.20 6.58 15.78
CA SER A 484 41.24 7.83 15.01
C SER A 484 40.09 8.74 15.40
N GLY A 485 40.39 9.87 16.04
CA GLY A 485 39.43 10.96 16.29
C GLY A 485 39.01 11.71 15.02
N ALA A 486 38.93 11.03 13.87
CA ALA A 486 38.52 11.60 12.61
C ALA A 486 37.03 11.97 12.64
N LYS A 487 36.73 13.18 12.16
CA LYS A 487 35.36 13.68 11.96
C LYS A 487 35.00 13.61 10.50
N TYR A 488 33.81 13.09 10.19
CA TYR A 488 33.30 12.98 8.82
C TYR A 488 32.26 14.07 8.58
N THR A 489 32.47 14.91 7.57
CA THR A 489 31.57 16.01 7.20
C THR A 489 31.10 15.83 5.77
N TYR A 490 29.87 16.27 5.48
CA TYR A 490 29.25 16.07 4.19
C TYR A 490 28.62 17.38 3.69
N ASN A 491 28.88 17.70 2.44
CA ASN A 491 28.29 18.82 1.69
C ASN A 491 27.09 18.38 0.83
N ARG A 492 26.85 17.07 0.74
CA ARG A 492 25.70 16.42 0.11
C ARG A 492 25.45 15.08 0.80
N PHE A 493 24.26 14.50 0.63
CA PHE A 493 24.02 13.17 1.22
C PHE A 493 24.94 12.11 0.56
N PRO A 494 25.77 11.37 1.34
CA PRO A 494 26.78 10.48 0.77
C PRO A 494 26.14 9.27 0.08
N SER A 495 26.64 8.90 -1.09
CA SER A 495 26.28 7.62 -1.74
C SER A 495 26.83 6.43 -0.97
N ASN A 496 26.14 5.29 -1.04
CA ASN A 496 26.67 4.05 -0.51
C ASN A 496 27.76 3.50 -1.43
N LEU A 497 28.61 2.61 -0.92
CA LEU A 497 29.61 1.92 -1.74
C LEU A 497 28.89 1.04 -2.77
N ARG A 498 29.07 1.38 -4.06
CA ARG A 498 28.57 0.59 -5.20
C ARG A 498 29.55 -0.53 -5.52
N THR A 499 29.01 -1.68 -5.95
CA THR A 499 29.85 -2.73 -6.53
C THR A 499 30.39 -2.29 -7.89
N GLU A 500 31.50 -2.88 -8.34
CA GLU A 500 32.06 -2.59 -9.67
C GLU A 500 31.03 -2.81 -10.78
N GLU A 501 30.17 -3.83 -10.66
CA GLU A 501 29.09 -4.10 -11.60
C GLU A 501 28.03 -2.98 -11.63
N GLN A 502 27.62 -2.47 -10.47
CA GLN A 502 26.65 -1.37 -10.37
C GLN A 502 27.21 -0.08 -10.96
N GLU A 503 28.48 0.20 -10.69
CA GLU A 503 29.18 1.38 -11.21
C GLU A 503 29.38 1.30 -12.73
N GLU A 504 29.73 0.12 -13.25
CA GLU A 504 29.89 -0.12 -14.69
C GLU A 504 28.54 0.02 -15.44
N LYS A 505 27.45 -0.55 -14.90
CA LYS A 505 26.09 -0.37 -15.44
C LYS A 505 25.71 1.11 -15.49
N ARG A 506 25.98 1.86 -14.41
CA ARG A 506 25.73 3.31 -14.34
C ARG A 506 26.49 4.06 -15.44
N LYS A 507 27.78 3.77 -15.63
CA LYS A 507 28.61 4.41 -16.66
C LYS A 507 28.13 4.08 -18.08
N GLN A 508 27.74 2.85 -18.35
CA GLN A 508 27.22 2.44 -19.66
C GLN A 508 25.94 3.20 -20.04
N ILE A 509 25.02 3.40 -19.09
CA ILE A 509 23.81 4.20 -19.28
C ILE A 509 24.20 5.63 -19.68
N LEU A 510 25.03 6.30 -18.88
CA LEU A 510 25.42 7.70 -19.10
C LEU A 510 26.23 7.89 -20.40
N ALA A 511 27.10 6.94 -20.75
CA ALA A 511 27.86 6.97 -22.01
C ALA A 511 26.93 6.88 -23.23
N THR A 512 25.90 6.04 -23.17
CA THR A 512 24.90 5.91 -24.25
C THR A 512 24.18 7.23 -24.50
N ILE A 513 23.82 7.94 -23.44
CA ILE A 513 23.15 9.25 -23.50
C ILE A 513 24.07 10.32 -24.07
N SER A 514 25.31 10.41 -23.57
CA SER A 514 26.30 11.38 -24.05
C SER A 514 26.57 11.20 -25.56
N ASN A 515 26.76 9.95 -26.00
CA ASN A 515 26.96 9.63 -27.41
C ASN A 515 25.76 10.04 -28.28
N ALA A 516 24.53 9.83 -27.82
CA ALA A 516 23.33 10.25 -28.56
C ALA A 516 23.32 11.78 -28.83
N PHE A 517 23.80 12.59 -27.89
CA PHE A 517 23.94 14.03 -28.08
C PHE A 517 25.11 14.44 -28.99
N GLU A 518 26.16 13.62 -29.12
CA GLU A 518 27.25 13.86 -30.06
C GLU A 518 26.86 13.52 -31.51
N TYR A 519 26.10 12.44 -31.71
CA TYR A 519 25.55 12.10 -33.03
C TYR A 519 24.51 13.12 -33.51
N SER A 520 23.71 13.69 -32.61
CA SER A 520 22.75 14.77 -32.93
C SER A 520 23.43 16.11 -33.25
N GLY A 521 24.66 16.34 -32.76
CA GLY A 521 25.42 17.58 -32.95
C GLY A 521 26.04 17.81 -34.34
N ARG A 522 25.93 16.86 -35.28
CA ARG A 522 26.49 16.98 -36.65
C ARG A 522 25.48 17.44 -37.72
N HIS A 523 24.24 17.74 -37.37
CA HIS A 523 23.26 18.28 -38.31
C HIS A 523 22.69 19.63 -37.82
N THR A 524 22.82 20.65 -38.66
CA THR A 524 22.23 21.98 -38.48
C THR A 524 20.69 21.91 -38.41
N PRO A 525 20.03 22.79 -37.64
CA PRO A 525 18.61 22.64 -37.34
C PRO A 525 17.76 23.21 -38.49
N SER A 526 16.93 22.37 -39.12
CA SER A 526 15.73 22.81 -39.83
C SER A 526 14.50 22.55 -38.98
N LYS A 527 13.59 23.53 -39.00
CA LYS A 527 12.39 23.67 -38.18
C LYS A 527 11.40 22.49 -38.25
N ASP A 528 10.82 22.24 -37.08
CA ASP A 528 9.51 21.66 -36.76
C ASP A 528 9.30 20.13 -36.83
N PRO A 529 8.45 19.61 -35.92
CA PRO A 529 8.68 18.37 -35.18
C PRO A 529 7.87 17.21 -35.74
N LEU A 530 8.33 15.96 -35.56
CA LEU A 530 7.46 14.78 -35.48
C LEU A 530 8.26 13.48 -35.22
N ALA A 531 7.80 12.76 -34.20
CA ALA A 531 7.81 11.30 -34.03
C ALA A 531 9.15 10.55 -33.90
N ASP A 532 9.22 9.83 -32.77
CA ASP A 532 10.02 8.63 -32.52
C ASP A 532 10.39 7.84 -33.77
N ASN A 533 11.66 7.45 -33.88
CA ASN A 533 12.03 6.33 -34.73
C ASN A 533 13.23 5.59 -34.15
N LEU A 534 12.98 4.61 -33.26
CA LEU A 534 13.75 3.36 -33.33
C LEU A 534 13.66 2.85 -34.78
N SER A 535 14.73 2.30 -35.34
CA SER A 535 14.66 1.74 -36.69
C SER A 535 13.68 0.54 -36.73
N PRO A 536 13.04 0.25 -37.87
CA PRO A 536 12.17 -0.94 -37.99
C PRO A 536 12.87 -2.24 -37.60
N LEU A 537 14.20 -2.30 -37.79
CA LEU A 537 15.03 -3.45 -37.42
C LEU A 537 15.23 -3.54 -35.90
N GLU A 538 15.47 -2.43 -35.22
CA GLU A 538 15.63 -2.39 -33.76
C GLU A 538 14.31 -2.68 -33.04
N ARG A 539 13.18 -2.16 -33.55
CA ARG A 539 11.85 -2.52 -33.01
C ARG A 539 11.53 -4.00 -33.20
N ALA A 540 11.94 -4.59 -34.33
CA ALA A 540 11.77 -6.02 -34.55
C ALA A 540 12.65 -6.85 -33.59
N ALA A 541 13.90 -6.42 -33.36
CA ALA A 541 14.82 -7.11 -32.45
C ALA A 541 14.38 -7.02 -30.97
N GLU A 542 13.96 -5.84 -30.50
CA GLU A 542 13.41 -5.68 -29.14
C GLU A 542 12.12 -6.51 -28.96
N ARG A 543 11.28 -6.56 -29.99
CA ARG A 543 10.07 -7.40 -30.00
C ARG A 543 10.42 -8.88 -29.91
N GLU A 544 11.41 -9.37 -30.66
CA GLU A 544 11.85 -10.77 -30.59
C GLU A 544 12.39 -11.13 -29.21
N LEU A 545 13.15 -10.23 -28.57
CA LEU A 545 13.66 -10.43 -27.22
C LEU A 545 12.54 -10.45 -26.17
N MET A 546 11.55 -9.55 -26.29
CA MET A 546 10.38 -9.54 -25.40
C MET A 546 9.55 -10.82 -25.53
N VAL A 547 9.31 -11.29 -26.76
CA VAL A 547 8.61 -12.55 -27.01
C VAL A 547 9.36 -13.73 -26.37
N LEU A 548 10.68 -13.76 -26.49
CA LEU A 548 11.50 -14.81 -25.91
C LEU A 548 11.47 -14.80 -24.37
N ASP A 549 11.56 -13.61 -23.76
CA ASP A 549 11.48 -13.45 -22.29
C ASP A 549 10.13 -13.91 -21.74
N ILE A 550 9.02 -13.55 -22.41
CA ILE A 550 7.67 -14.01 -22.04
C ILE A 550 7.57 -15.53 -22.13
N LYS A 551 8.06 -16.13 -23.21
CA LYS A 551 8.07 -17.60 -23.38
C LYS A 551 8.85 -18.31 -22.26
N VAL A 552 10.05 -17.83 -21.94
CA VAL A 552 10.90 -18.41 -20.88
C VAL A 552 10.22 -18.28 -19.51
N LYS A 553 9.58 -17.13 -19.23
CA LYS A 553 8.81 -16.95 -17.99
C LYS A 553 7.63 -17.89 -17.90
N LEU A 554 6.87 -18.05 -18.99
CA LEU A 554 5.72 -18.95 -19.06
C LEU A 554 6.15 -20.42 -18.86
N GLN A 555 7.26 -20.86 -19.47
CA GLN A 555 7.82 -22.19 -19.22
C GLN A 555 8.19 -22.41 -17.75
N GLY A 556 8.84 -21.42 -17.11
CA GLY A 556 9.18 -21.50 -15.69
C GLY A 556 7.96 -21.55 -14.77
N LEU A 557 6.94 -20.73 -15.06
CA LEU A 557 5.69 -20.68 -14.30
C LEU A 557 4.86 -21.96 -14.49
N TRP A 558 4.75 -22.46 -15.72
CA TRP A 558 4.08 -23.71 -16.06
C TRP A 558 4.66 -24.88 -15.26
N LEU A 559 5.98 -25.06 -15.27
CA LEU A 559 6.63 -26.15 -14.55
C LEU A 559 6.49 -26.03 -13.02
N ARG A 560 6.37 -24.82 -12.46
CA ARG A 560 6.10 -24.63 -11.03
C ARG A 560 4.65 -24.91 -10.68
N LEU A 561 3.71 -24.50 -11.53
CA LEU A 561 2.28 -24.81 -11.38
C LEU A 561 2.03 -26.32 -11.30
N LEU A 562 2.74 -27.09 -12.13
CA LEU A 562 2.67 -28.56 -12.12
C LEU A 562 3.34 -29.22 -10.90
N LYS A 563 4.21 -28.50 -10.18
CA LYS A 563 4.95 -29.00 -9.00
C LYS A 563 4.32 -28.61 -7.67
N LEU A 564 3.19 -27.89 -7.69
CA LEU A 564 2.44 -27.55 -6.48
C LEU A 564 2.06 -28.83 -5.70
N GLY A 565 2.16 -28.76 -4.38
CA GLY A 565 1.88 -29.89 -3.51
C GLY A 565 0.39 -30.20 -3.44
N SER A 566 0.04 -31.39 -2.93
CA SER A 566 -1.36 -31.81 -2.78
C SER A 566 -2.18 -30.98 -1.78
N THR A 567 -1.55 -30.07 -1.03
CA THR A 567 -2.20 -29.16 -0.08
C THR A 567 -2.35 -27.74 -0.62
N ASP A 568 -1.76 -27.43 -1.77
CA ASP A 568 -1.76 -26.09 -2.35
C ASP A 568 -2.91 -25.99 -3.36
N ASP A 569 -3.71 -24.92 -3.30
CA ASP A 569 -4.77 -24.67 -4.28
C ASP A 569 -4.19 -23.97 -5.52
N PRO A 570 -4.13 -24.63 -6.70
CA PRO A 570 -3.52 -24.06 -7.89
C PRO A 570 -4.21 -22.78 -8.40
N LEU A 571 -5.52 -22.60 -8.17
CA LEU A 571 -6.24 -21.39 -8.58
C LEU A 571 -5.84 -20.15 -7.76
N SER A 572 -5.43 -20.35 -6.52
CA SER A 572 -4.95 -19.28 -5.63
C SER A 572 -3.43 -19.07 -5.70
N SER A 573 -2.72 -19.88 -6.49
CA SER A 573 -1.26 -19.86 -6.58
C SER A 573 -0.73 -18.62 -7.31
N PHE A 574 0.48 -18.19 -6.89
CA PHE A 574 1.23 -17.12 -7.55
C PHE A 574 1.51 -17.44 -9.03
N GLU A 575 1.82 -18.70 -9.33
CA GLU A 575 2.03 -19.20 -10.68
C GLU A 575 0.81 -18.98 -11.58
N TYR A 576 -0.37 -19.40 -11.12
CA TYR A 576 -1.62 -19.25 -11.86
C TYR A 576 -1.94 -17.77 -12.09
N GLY A 577 -1.89 -16.95 -11.04
CA GLY A 577 -2.18 -15.51 -11.15
C GLY A 577 -1.25 -14.79 -12.11
N THR A 578 0.04 -15.15 -12.12
CA THR A 578 1.02 -14.55 -13.04
C THR A 578 0.80 -15.00 -14.49
N ILE A 579 0.52 -16.29 -14.74
CA ILE A 579 0.19 -16.76 -16.09
C ILE A 579 -1.09 -16.10 -16.60
N LEU A 580 -2.12 -16.02 -15.76
CA LEU A 580 -3.38 -15.36 -16.09
C LEU A 580 -3.14 -13.90 -16.47
N ALA A 581 -2.40 -13.15 -15.65
CA ALA A 581 -2.06 -11.76 -15.94
C ALA A 581 -1.29 -11.60 -17.27
N LEU A 582 -0.35 -12.50 -17.58
CA LEU A 582 0.37 -12.47 -18.87
C LEU A 582 -0.55 -12.75 -20.07
N ILE A 583 -1.57 -13.59 -19.91
CA ILE A 583 -2.56 -13.87 -20.96
C ILE A 583 -3.51 -12.67 -21.14
N GLU A 584 -3.91 -12.00 -20.05
CA GLU A 584 -4.88 -10.91 -20.06
C GLU A 584 -4.32 -9.55 -20.44
N SER A 585 -3.11 -9.22 -19.98
CA SER A 585 -2.48 -7.91 -20.14
C SER A 585 -1.86 -7.67 -21.52
N ASP A 586 -1.75 -8.72 -22.33
CA ASP A 586 -1.04 -8.65 -23.59
C ASP A 586 -1.94 -8.31 -24.78
N ALA A 587 -1.75 -7.09 -25.30
CA ALA A 587 -2.46 -6.55 -26.45
C ALA A 587 -2.16 -7.31 -27.76
N GLU A 588 -0.98 -7.93 -27.89
CA GLU A 588 -0.54 -8.60 -29.13
C GLU A 588 -0.73 -10.13 -29.11
N GLY A 589 -1.01 -10.74 -27.96
CA GLY A 589 -1.33 -12.16 -27.84
C GLY A 589 -0.16 -13.14 -27.77
N ILE A 590 1.04 -12.62 -27.57
CA ILE A 590 2.26 -13.32 -27.16
C ILE A 590 2.05 -14.15 -25.88
N GLY A 591 1.36 -13.64 -24.87
CA GLY A 591 1.11 -14.34 -23.61
C GLY A 591 0.23 -15.58 -23.78
N GLY A 592 -0.88 -15.43 -24.51
CA GLY A 592 -1.79 -16.53 -24.83
C GLY A 592 -1.16 -17.58 -25.76
N SER A 593 -0.57 -17.14 -26.88
CA SER A 593 0.11 -18.03 -27.82
C SER A 593 1.34 -18.71 -27.21
N GLY A 594 2.13 -17.97 -26.43
CA GLY A 594 3.29 -18.48 -25.71
C GLY A 594 2.92 -19.51 -24.65
N PHE A 595 1.77 -19.35 -23.97
CA PHE A 595 1.30 -20.32 -22.99
C PHE A 595 0.88 -21.64 -23.67
N VAL A 596 0.12 -21.54 -24.75
CA VAL A 596 -0.29 -22.71 -25.56
C VAL A 596 0.92 -23.44 -26.13
N GLU A 597 1.90 -22.70 -26.66
CA GLU A 597 3.12 -23.28 -27.21
C GLU A 597 3.98 -23.94 -26.11
N CYS A 598 4.06 -23.34 -24.92
CA CYS A 598 4.75 -23.94 -23.78
C CYS A 598 4.17 -25.32 -23.41
N ILE A 599 2.84 -25.45 -23.39
CA ILE A 599 2.17 -26.73 -23.15
C ILE A 599 2.54 -27.72 -24.26
N ARG A 600 2.41 -27.33 -25.53
CA ARG A 600 2.72 -28.15 -26.70
C ARG A 600 4.17 -28.67 -26.67
N GLU A 601 5.14 -27.79 -26.44
CA GLU A 601 6.55 -28.13 -26.33
C GLU A 601 6.79 -29.14 -25.20
N HIS A 602 6.13 -28.94 -24.05
CA HIS A 602 6.24 -29.86 -22.93
C HIS A 602 5.67 -31.25 -23.26
N MET A 603 4.56 -31.31 -24.00
CA MET A 603 3.99 -32.58 -24.46
C MET A 603 4.92 -33.31 -25.43
N HIS A 604 5.53 -32.59 -26.38
CA HIS A 604 6.53 -33.14 -27.29
C HIS A 604 7.82 -33.60 -26.58
N SER A 605 8.11 -33.07 -25.38
CA SER A 605 9.25 -33.51 -24.55
C SER A 605 9.04 -34.87 -23.85
N GLY A 606 7.90 -35.54 -24.07
CA GLY A 606 7.57 -36.85 -23.48
C GLY A 606 6.80 -36.75 -22.16
N TRP A 607 6.15 -35.61 -21.89
CA TRP A 607 5.26 -35.46 -20.74
C TRP A 607 3.97 -36.29 -20.94
N HIS A 608 3.63 -37.11 -19.93
CA HIS A 608 2.54 -38.08 -20.01
C HIS A 608 1.15 -37.47 -19.71
N CYS A 609 1.05 -36.14 -19.61
CA CYS A 609 -0.20 -35.40 -19.45
C CYS A 609 -1.04 -35.83 -18.23
N GLN A 610 -0.40 -36.07 -17.09
CA GLN A 610 -1.09 -36.38 -15.83
C GLN A 610 -1.14 -35.13 -14.95
N LEU A 611 -2.33 -34.55 -14.83
CA LEU A 611 -2.64 -33.44 -13.92
C LEU A 611 -3.50 -33.97 -12.75
N THR A 612 -3.38 -33.37 -11.57
CA THR A 612 -4.39 -33.53 -10.51
C THR A 612 -5.70 -32.86 -10.93
N GLU A 613 -6.80 -33.14 -10.23
CA GLU A 613 -8.11 -32.53 -10.53
C GLU A 613 -8.06 -31.00 -10.35
N GLU A 614 -7.35 -30.52 -9.34
CA GLU A 614 -7.20 -29.10 -9.04
C GLU A 614 -6.29 -28.41 -10.07
N GLN A 615 -5.17 -29.04 -10.44
CA GLN A 615 -4.29 -28.54 -11.50
C GLN A 615 -5.02 -28.48 -12.84
N PHE A 616 -5.82 -29.49 -13.13
CA PHE A 616 -6.66 -29.53 -14.32
C PHE A 616 -7.62 -28.33 -14.37
N ILE A 617 -8.33 -28.04 -13.27
CA ILE A 617 -9.27 -26.93 -13.21
C ILE A 617 -8.54 -25.61 -13.50
N ALA A 618 -7.37 -25.39 -12.89
CA ALA A 618 -6.57 -24.20 -13.13
C ALA A 618 -6.13 -24.09 -14.60
N VAL A 619 -5.53 -25.14 -15.16
CA VAL A 619 -5.07 -25.12 -16.56
C VAL A 619 -6.22 -24.93 -17.55
N LYS A 620 -7.37 -25.53 -17.27
CA LYS A 620 -8.60 -25.37 -18.06
C LYS A 620 -9.07 -23.92 -18.08
N GLU A 621 -9.06 -23.21 -16.95
CA GLU A 621 -9.46 -21.79 -16.91
C GLU A 621 -8.44 -20.87 -17.61
N LEU A 622 -7.14 -21.18 -17.54
CA LEU A 622 -6.11 -20.46 -18.32
C LEU A 622 -6.31 -20.65 -19.83
N LEU A 623 -6.56 -21.88 -20.29
CA LEU A 623 -6.84 -22.18 -21.70
C LEU A 623 -8.11 -21.48 -22.18
N LYS A 624 -9.19 -21.48 -21.39
CA LYS A 624 -10.41 -20.72 -21.71
C LYS A 624 -10.12 -19.23 -21.87
N THR A 625 -9.33 -18.66 -20.97
CA THR A 625 -8.96 -17.24 -21.03
C THR A 625 -8.12 -16.95 -22.27
N ALA A 626 -7.13 -17.79 -22.58
CA ALA A 626 -6.32 -17.67 -23.79
C ALA A 626 -7.16 -17.73 -25.07
N ILE A 627 -8.11 -18.67 -25.15
CA ILE A 627 -9.02 -18.79 -26.30
C ILE A 627 -9.94 -17.56 -26.40
N ASN A 628 -10.56 -17.10 -25.31
CA ASN A 628 -11.42 -15.92 -25.33
C ASN A 628 -10.67 -14.65 -25.79
N ARG A 629 -9.44 -14.46 -25.33
CA ARG A 629 -8.57 -13.36 -25.77
C ARG A 629 -8.11 -13.53 -27.21
N ALA A 630 -7.91 -14.75 -27.69
CA ALA A 630 -7.58 -15.01 -29.08
C ALA A 630 -8.79 -14.78 -30.02
N ILE A 631 -10.01 -15.11 -29.58
CA ILE A 631 -11.26 -14.82 -30.29
C ILE A 631 -11.43 -13.32 -30.49
N SER A 632 -11.22 -12.51 -29.44
CA SER A 632 -11.35 -11.05 -29.55
C SER A 632 -10.32 -10.42 -30.51
N ARG A 633 -9.22 -11.13 -30.79
CA ARG A 633 -8.16 -10.70 -31.71
C ARG A 633 -8.24 -11.32 -33.11
N ASN A 634 -9.17 -12.25 -33.37
CA ASN A 634 -9.18 -13.09 -34.58
C ASN A 634 -7.87 -13.87 -34.80
N ASP A 635 -7.23 -14.32 -33.72
CA ASP A 635 -6.02 -15.15 -33.78
C ASP A 635 -6.38 -16.64 -33.88
N TRP A 636 -6.69 -17.07 -35.10
CA TRP A 636 -7.16 -18.43 -35.38
C TRP A 636 -6.12 -19.51 -35.10
N LEU A 637 -4.83 -19.18 -35.22
CA LEU A 637 -3.73 -20.11 -34.96
C LEU A 637 -3.66 -20.46 -33.49
N THR A 638 -3.67 -19.45 -32.61
CA THR A 638 -3.67 -19.69 -31.16
C THR A 638 -4.91 -20.45 -30.70
N ILE A 639 -6.09 -20.15 -31.28
CA ILE A 639 -7.33 -20.86 -30.92
C ILE A 639 -7.25 -22.33 -31.33
N ARG A 640 -6.83 -22.61 -32.57
CA ARG A 640 -6.60 -23.98 -33.05
C ARG A 640 -5.63 -24.72 -32.14
N ASP A 641 -4.47 -24.10 -31.89
CA ASP A 641 -3.39 -24.70 -31.14
C ASP A 641 -3.81 -25.00 -29.70
N ALA A 642 -4.57 -24.10 -29.08
CA ALA A 642 -5.15 -24.28 -27.75
C ALA A 642 -6.14 -25.46 -27.72
N LEU A 643 -6.96 -25.61 -28.76
CA LEU A 643 -7.90 -26.72 -28.87
C LEU A 643 -7.18 -28.06 -29.08
N GLU A 644 -6.13 -28.09 -29.90
CA GLU A 644 -5.30 -29.28 -30.11
C GLU A 644 -4.59 -29.73 -28.82
N VAL A 645 -3.88 -28.83 -28.14
CA VAL A 645 -3.25 -29.19 -26.86
C VAL A 645 -4.28 -29.61 -25.83
N SER A 646 -5.46 -28.97 -25.78
CA SER A 646 -6.53 -29.38 -24.88
C SER A 646 -7.04 -30.79 -25.15
N SER A 647 -7.07 -31.21 -26.43
CA SER A 647 -7.47 -32.56 -26.85
C SER A 647 -6.40 -33.60 -26.50
N ASP A 648 -5.13 -33.24 -26.57
CA ASP A 648 -4.04 -34.16 -26.29
C ASP A 648 -3.72 -34.27 -24.79
N MET A 649 -3.95 -33.21 -24.01
CA MET A 649 -3.64 -33.15 -22.58
C MET A 649 -4.48 -34.08 -21.72
N TYR A 650 -5.61 -34.60 -22.21
CA TYR A 650 -6.42 -35.47 -21.36
C TYR A 650 -7.42 -36.33 -22.13
N LYS A 651 -7.11 -37.63 -22.21
CA LYS A 651 -7.90 -38.60 -22.96
C LYS A 651 -8.86 -39.43 -22.13
N LYS A 652 -8.92 -39.37 -20.78
CA LYS A 652 -9.91 -40.14 -19.96
C LYS A 652 -10.16 -39.54 -18.57
N ASP A 653 -11.41 -39.33 -18.18
CA ASP A 653 -11.80 -38.99 -16.78
C ASP A 653 -11.84 -40.21 -15.83
N ASN A 654 -12.16 -39.99 -14.55
CA ASN A 654 -12.35 -41.04 -13.54
C ASN A 654 -13.50 -42.04 -13.87
N ASN A 655 -14.36 -41.70 -14.83
CA ASN A 655 -15.41 -42.56 -15.38
C ASN A 655 -15.00 -43.17 -16.74
N ASN A 656 -13.71 -43.08 -17.11
CA ASN A 656 -13.12 -43.59 -18.35
C ASN A 656 -13.64 -42.91 -19.64
N VAL A 657 -14.15 -41.69 -19.53
CA VAL A 657 -14.74 -40.93 -20.65
C VAL A 657 -13.67 -40.23 -21.49
N PRO A 658 -13.65 -40.43 -22.82
CA PRO A 658 -12.50 -40.09 -23.63
C PRO A 658 -12.16 -38.60 -23.90
N ASP A 659 -12.94 -37.62 -23.45
CA ASP A 659 -12.81 -36.21 -23.91
C ASP A 659 -13.21 -35.16 -22.83
N TYR A 660 -12.68 -35.29 -21.61
CA TYR A 660 -13.14 -34.48 -20.45
C TYR A 660 -12.89 -32.97 -20.59
N VAL A 661 -11.70 -32.54 -21.07
CA VAL A 661 -11.40 -31.11 -21.29
C VAL A 661 -12.30 -30.52 -22.38
N GLN A 662 -12.42 -31.24 -23.49
CA GLN A 662 -13.16 -30.79 -24.67
C GLN A 662 -14.62 -30.48 -24.32
N ARG A 663 -15.25 -31.28 -23.46
CA ARG A 663 -16.61 -31.00 -22.95
C ARG A 663 -16.73 -29.69 -22.19
N HIS A 664 -15.69 -29.29 -21.47
CA HIS A 664 -15.71 -28.03 -20.72
C HIS A 664 -15.40 -26.82 -21.58
N LEU A 665 -14.80 -27.02 -22.75
CA LEU A 665 -14.55 -26.00 -23.76
C LEU A 665 -15.68 -25.90 -24.79
N ILE A 666 -16.66 -26.81 -24.78
CA ILE A 666 -17.79 -26.81 -25.74
C ILE A 666 -18.67 -25.56 -25.65
N SER A 667 -18.64 -24.85 -24.51
CA SER A 667 -19.41 -23.62 -24.29
C SER A 667 -18.79 -22.37 -24.92
N LEU A 668 -17.64 -22.49 -25.57
CA LEU A 668 -16.97 -21.36 -26.24
C LEU A 668 -17.70 -20.96 -27.52
N SER A 669 -17.83 -19.66 -27.77
CA SER A 669 -18.53 -19.15 -28.97
C SER A 669 -17.84 -19.50 -30.29
N ILE A 670 -16.55 -19.87 -30.27
CA ILE A 670 -15.78 -20.23 -31.47
C ILE A 670 -16.39 -21.40 -32.25
N TRP A 671 -17.08 -22.32 -31.58
CA TRP A 671 -17.68 -23.49 -32.23
C TRP A 671 -18.78 -23.11 -33.24
N GLU A 672 -19.33 -21.91 -33.13
CA GLU A 672 -20.35 -21.36 -34.04
C GLU A 672 -19.75 -20.51 -35.18
N ASP A 673 -18.45 -20.18 -35.15
CA ASP A 673 -17.80 -19.36 -36.18
C ASP A 673 -17.36 -20.21 -37.38
N LEU A 674 -18.06 -20.04 -38.51
CA LEU A 674 -17.78 -20.75 -39.77
C LEU A 674 -16.36 -20.48 -40.30
N ARG A 675 -15.80 -19.29 -40.09
CA ARG A 675 -14.47 -18.91 -40.61
C ARG A 675 -13.36 -19.71 -39.93
N PHE A 676 -13.54 -20.00 -38.64
CA PHE A 676 -12.63 -20.85 -37.90
C PHE A 676 -12.63 -22.27 -38.48
N TRP A 677 -13.81 -22.84 -38.76
CA TRP A 677 -13.92 -24.18 -39.31
C TRP A 677 -13.39 -24.29 -40.75
N GLU A 678 -13.60 -23.29 -41.58
CA GLU A 678 -13.00 -23.23 -42.93
C GLU A 678 -11.47 -23.22 -42.84
N GLY A 679 -10.89 -22.32 -42.03
CA GLY A 679 -9.44 -22.26 -41.84
C GLY A 679 -8.85 -23.52 -41.17
N TYR A 680 -9.58 -24.14 -40.24
CA TYR A 680 -9.16 -25.38 -39.60
C TYR A 680 -9.21 -26.56 -40.57
N PHE A 681 -10.24 -26.64 -41.42
CA PHE A 681 -10.36 -27.66 -42.45
C PHE A 681 -9.23 -27.56 -43.48
N ASP A 682 -8.92 -26.35 -43.97
CA ASP A 682 -7.81 -26.12 -44.90
C ASP A 682 -6.47 -26.58 -44.30
N TYR A 683 -6.21 -26.26 -43.03
CA TYR A 683 -5.04 -26.73 -42.31
C TYR A 683 -4.96 -28.26 -42.20
N LEU A 684 -6.07 -28.93 -41.88
CA LEU A 684 -6.12 -30.40 -41.82
C LEU A 684 -5.86 -31.03 -43.20
N MET A 685 -6.37 -30.41 -44.27
CA MET A 685 -6.12 -30.85 -45.65
C MET A 685 -4.64 -30.69 -46.01
N GLU A 686 -3.99 -29.57 -45.65
CA GLU A 686 -2.56 -29.36 -45.84
C GLU A 686 -1.71 -30.38 -45.07
N GLN A 687 -2.03 -30.66 -43.81
CA GLN A 687 -1.33 -31.70 -43.03
C GLN A 687 -1.49 -33.10 -43.62
N SER A 688 -2.66 -33.43 -44.18
CA SER A 688 -2.89 -34.73 -44.83
C SER A 688 -2.07 -34.92 -46.11
N SER A 689 -1.71 -33.82 -46.77
CA SER A 689 -0.87 -33.82 -47.98
C SER A 689 0.64 -33.90 -47.69
N ASN A 690 1.07 -33.60 -46.47
CA ASN A 690 2.46 -33.64 -46.00
C ASN A 690 2.82 -34.93 -45.21
N LYS A 691 1.92 -35.92 -45.16
CA LYS A 691 2.13 -37.22 -44.51
C LYS A 691 2.36 -38.35 -45.51
#